data_AF-A0AAJ2C0L9-F1
#
_entry.id   AF-A0AAJ2C0L9-F1
#
_cell.length_a   1.000
_cell.length_b   1.000
_cell.length_c   1.000
_cell.angle_alpha   90.00
_cell.angle_beta   90.00
_cell.angle_gamma   90.00
#
_symmetry.space_group_name_H-M   'P 1'
#
loop_
_entity.id
_entity.type
_entity.pdbx_description
1 polymer ?
#
loop_
_entity_poly.entity_id
_entity_poly.type
_entity_poly.pdbx_seq_one_letter_code
_entity_poly.pdbx_strand_id
1 'polypeptide(L)'
;MKKFFYILLLIAVTIEGFSQQKSRETIDFNKSWKFSFENNEKAITNQFNDAHWRVLNLPHDWSIEGQFSAEHLSTTQGGALPTGLAWYRKSFLMPSTAQHKIVWIEFDGVYRNSEIWINGHYLGKRPNGYASFRYELTKYLKFGKEKNVIAVKVDNSEQPNSRWYTGSGIYRNVRMIMTAPTAIDQWGVFATTPKVNAEEAEVSIEVNLLNKTNKTQSVSITSNLVDADGKTIASETSKNISIKDSTGKHFQQLKIIKPKLWSISNPYLYKIVTKVYQNNQEIDVHEIPLGMRFFNFDSAKGFSLNGEPTKIQGVCMHHDLGALGAAVNVRAIERQLELLKAMGCNGIRTAHNPPAPEFLDLCDKMGFIVMDEAFDMWKKRKSKKDYSADWNAWHQKDLEDFIKRDRNHPAIFMWSIGNEIREQFDSTGVTITRELAGIVKKLDNTRIVTSALTENEPAKNFIFQSGALDLLGFNYKHEGYTDFLKNFPNQKFIASETASALESRGRYEMPQEKIEFSSRDVKTQPRNADWTVSAYDNVAAYWGTTHEEAWKAVKNAPFIAGTYVWTGFDYLGEPHPYPWPARSAYFGIIDLAGFPKDVYYMYQSEWTDKPVLHLLPHWNWEKGKTIDVWAYYSQAEEVELFLNDKSLGIKRKGADEFHVKWSVNYEAGILKVVSRRAGKIILTHEIKTAGKAFKIKATADHQLIKADGKDLSFVKISIVDENGNPVPEANHLVNFSIEGEGAIVGVDNGYQASLEPFKANYRRAFNGLCLAIVQASETVGKIVLKASAEGLQSDTIIIETKK
;
A
#
# COMPACT_ATOMS: atom_id res chain seq x y z
N MET A 1 -7.23 82.27 -16.69
CA MET A 1 -7.75 81.17 -17.53
C MET A 1 -7.46 79.84 -16.83
N LYS A 2 -8.52 79.07 -16.52
CA LYS A 2 -8.61 77.59 -16.32
C LYS A 2 -7.57 76.92 -15.41
N LYS A 3 -7.84 76.62 -14.13
CA LYS A 3 -8.68 75.51 -13.57
C LYS A 3 -8.46 74.15 -14.27
N PHE A 4 -7.71 73.24 -13.64
CA PHE A 4 -7.98 71.80 -13.58
C PHE A 4 -7.11 71.17 -12.47
N PHE A 5 -7.71 70.92 -11.30
CA PHE A 5 -7.17 70.07 -10.24
C PHE A 5 -8.06 68.82 -10.21
N TYR A 6 -7.51 67.67 -10.58
CA TYR A 6 -8.19 66.39 -10.42
C TYR A 6 -7.96 65.88 -8.98
N ILE A 7 -9.04 65.84 -8.21
CA ILE A 7 -9.12 65.13 -6.93
C ILE A 7 -9.22 63.64 -7.25
N LEU A 8 -8.20 62.86 -6.90
CA LEU A 8 -8.26 61.40 -6.89
C LEU A 8 -8.74 60.96 -5.51
N LEU A 9 -10.00 60.53 -5.46
CA LEU A 9 -10.61 59.89 -4.29
C LEU A 9 -10.06 58.46 -4.19
N LEU A 10 -9.17 58.18 -3.23
CA LEU A 10 -8.80 56.82 -2.86
C LEU A 10 -9.93 56.23 -2.00
N ILE A 11 -10.81 55.44 -2.62
CA ILE A 11 -11.71 54.55 -1.89
C ILE A 11 -10.92 53.26 -1.62
N ALA A 12 -10.36 53.14 -0.41
CA ALA A 12 -9.88 51.86 0.10
C ALA A 12 -11.11 51.02 0.50
N VAL A 13 -11.57 50.14 -0.40
CA VAL A 13 -12.49 49.07 -0.04
C VAL A 13 -11.68 47.97 0.62
N THR A 14 -11.64 47.96 1.95
CA THR A 14 -11.24 46.79 2.73
C THR A 14 -12.33 45.74 2.58
N ILE A 15 -12.14 44.81 1.63
CA ILE A 15 -12.90 43.56 1.62
C ILE A 15 -12.29 42.70 2.74
N GLU A 16 -12.76 42.91 3.97
CA GLU A 16 -12.67 41.87 5.00
C GLU A 16 -13.58 40.73 4.53
N GLY A 17 -13.00 39.79 3.78
CA GLY A 17 -13.64 38.52 3.54
C GLY A 17 -13.85 37.86 4.90
N PHE A 18 -15.09 37.87 5.39
CA PHE A 18 -15.52 36.97 6.46
C PHE A 18 -15.33 35.55 5.95
N SER A 19 -14.13 35.00 6.15
CA SER A 19 -13.89 33.57 6.04
C SER A 19 -14.81 32.91 7.06
N GLN A 20 -15.86 32.24 6.58
CA GLN A 20 -16.74 31.46 7.44
C GLN A 20 -15.89 30.46 8.21
N GLN A 21 -15.72 30.69 9.51
CA GLN A 21 -14.89 29.83 10.35
C GLN A 21 -15.45 28.42 10.29
N LYS A 22 -14.62 27.45 9.89
CA LYS A 22 -15.06 26.05 9.81
C LYS A 22 -15.42 25.55 11.21
N SER A 23 -16.51 24.82 11.31
CA SER A 23 -17.00 24.26 12.56
C SER A 23 -16.01 23.23 13.16
N ARG A 24 -15.50 22.34 12.29
CA ARG A 24 -14.32 21.49 12.47
C ARG A 24 -13.12 22.00 11.69
N GLU A 25 -11.95 22.02 12.32
CA GLU A 25 -10.69 22.36 11.65
C GLU A 25 -9.74 21.14 11.69
N THR A 26 -9.25 20.72 10.51
CA THR A 26 -8.22 19.70 10.35
C THR A 26 -7.01 20.34 9.72
N ILE A 27 -5.91 20.41 10.47
CA ILE A 27 -4.68 21.06 10.05
C ILE A 27 -3.62 19.98 9.77
N ASP A 28 -3.05 19.99 8.56
CA ASP A 28 -1.85 19.21 8.25
C ASP A 28 -0.72 19.64 9.19
N PHE A 29 -0.27 18.71 10.03
CA PHE A 29 0.69 18.99 11.08
C PHE A 29 2.09 18.43 10.75
N ASN A 30 2.35 18.06 9.50
CA ASN A 30 3.58 17.40 9.09
C ASN A 30 4.79 18.33 8.89
N LYS A 31 4.59 19.63 8.64
CA LYS A 31 5.72 20.52 8.33
C LYS A 31 6.58 20.88 9.54
N SER A 32 7.86 21.11 9.33
CA SER A 32 8.77 21.78 10.28
C SER A 32 8.92 21.08 11.64
N TRP A 33 9.07 19.77 11.63
CA TRP A 33 9.50 19.01 12.81
C TRP A 33 11.00 19.05 12.96
N LYS A 34 11.47 18.84 14.19
CA LYS A 34 12.87 18.62 14.53
C LYS A 34 13.08 17.16 14.89
N PHE A 35 14.19 16.57 14.48
CA PHE A 35 14.52 15.17 14.66
C PHE A 35 15.94 15.00 15.20
N SER A 36 16.12 14.05 16.12
CA SER A 36 17.44 13.68 16.65
C SER A 36 17.47 12.25 17.22
N PHE A 37 18.62 11.61 17.09
CA PHE A 37 18.97 10.38 17.80
C PHE A 37 19.48 10.65 19.23
N GLU A 38 19.65 11.93 19.62
CA GLU A 38 20.03 12.31 20.97
C GLU A 38 18.94 11.86 21.96
N ASN A 39 19.21 10.80 22.72
CA ASN A 39 18.30 10.32 23.74
C ASN A 39 18.44 11.17 25.02
N ASN A 40 17.70 12.26 25.09
CA ASN A 40 17.70 13.18 26.21
C ASN A 40 16.29 13.37 26.74
N GLU A 41 15.99 12.83 27.92
CA GLU A 41 14.65 12.92 28.53
C GLU A 41 14.20 14.37 28.79
N LYS A 42 15.12 15.35 28.83
CA LYS A 42 14.75 16.79 28.89
C LYS A 42 14.06 17.28 27.62
N ALA A 43 14.11 16.52 26.53
CA ALA A 43 13.43 16.77 25.25
C ALA A 43 11.89 16.79 25.37
N ILE A 44 11.30 16.51 26.53
CA ILE A 44 9.87 16.75 26.78
C ILE A 44 9.56 18.19 27.19
N THR A 45 10.58 18.95 27.62
CA THR A 45 10.41 20.28 28.23
C THR A 45 10.46 21.42 27.22
N ASN A 46 9.89 22.58 27.60
CA ASN A 46 9.89 23.79 26.76
C ASN A 46 11.26 24.49 26.74
N GLN A 47 12.10 24.26 27.75
CA GLN A 47 13.41 24.90 27.91
C GLN A 47 14.53 24.13 27.20
N PHE A 48 14.26 22.92 26.71
CA PHE A 48 15.25 22.13 25.99
C PHE A 48 15.67 22.83 24.70
N ASN A 49 16.97 23.02 24.52
CA ASN A 49 17.54 23.63 23.32
C ASN A 49 17.70 22.56 22.23
N ASP A 50 16.76 22.55 21.29
CA ASP A 50 16.76 21.68 20.10
C ASP A 50 17.24 22.42 18.84
N ALA A 51 17.97 23.54 18.96
CA ALA A 51 18.41 24.33 17.81
C ALA A 51 19.32 23.54 16.85
N HIS A 52 20.11 22.59 17.36
CA HIS A 52 20.99 21.72 16.57
C HIS A 52 20.28 20.51 15.96
N TRP A 53 19.01 20.26 16.29
CA TRP A 53 18.27 19.12 15.74
C TRP A 53 17.93 19.36 14.27
N ARG A 54 17.95 18.29 13.46
CA ARG A 54 17.63 18.35 12.03
C ARG A 54 16.17 18.78 11.85
N VAL A 55 15.94 19.78 11.01
CA VAL A 55 14.58 20.17 10.59
C VAL A 55 14.16 19.32 9.40
N LEU A 56 12.95 18.76 9.46
CA LEU A 56 12.37 17.95 8.39
C LEU A 56 10.83 18.06 8.36
N ASN A 57 10.24 17.55 7.30
CA ASN A 57 8.80 17.35 7.19
C ASN A 57 8.47 15.86 7.37
N LEU A 58 7.30 15.58 7.94
CA LEU A 58 6.72 14.25 7.98
C LEU A 58 5.92 13.98 6.68
N PRO A 59 5.62 12.71 6.35
CA PRO A 59 6.07 11.49 7.03
C PRO A 59 7.57 11.25 6.92
N HIS A 60 8.17 10.59 7.92
CA HIS A 60 9.61 10.35 7.99
C HIS A 60 9.91 8.93 8.49
N ASP A 61 10.70 8.21 7.69
CA ASP A 61 11.34 6.95 8.04
C ASP A 61 12.85 7.19 8.11
N TRP A 62 13.46 7.05 9.28
CA TRP A 62 14.91 7.28 9.42
C TRP A 62 15.74 6.06 9.03
N SER A 63 15.14 4.85 9.02
CA SER A 63 15.88 3.61 8.72
C SER A 63 16.36 3.60 7.27
N ILE A 64 15.52 4.07 6.35
CA ILE A 64 15.82 4.10 4.91
C ILE A 64 16.95 5.07 4.53
N GLU A 65 17.28 6.02 5.41
CA GLU A 65 18.40 6.95 5.21
C GLU A 65 19.76 6.33 5.55
N GLY A 66 19.76 5.18 6.24
CA GLY A 66 20.96 4.49 6.69
C GLY A 66 21.63 3.64 5.61
N GLN A 67 22.82 3.14 5.96
CA GLN A 67 23.52 2.14 5.17
C GLN A 67 23.13 0.72 5.61
N PHE A 68 23.10 -0.20 4.66
CA PHE A 68 22.91 -1.62 4.92
C PHE A 68 24.11 -2.21 5.67
N SER A 69 23.85 -3.10 6.62
CA SER A 69 24.91 -3.85 7.33
C SER A 69 24.38 -5.15 7.91
N ALA A 70 25.18 -6.22 7.83
CA ALA A 70 24.93 -7.49 8.50
C ALA A 70 24.87 -7.35 10.04
N GLU A 71 25.48 -6.29 10.59
CA GLU A 71 25.56 -6.05 12.03
C GLU A 71 24.31 -5.38 12.60
N HIS A 72 23.40 -4.88 11.75
CA HIS A 72 22.16 -4.27 12.24
C HIS A 72 21.26 -5.34 12.88
N LEU A 73 20.75 -5.04 14.07
CA LEU A 73 19.91 -5.97 14.84
C LEU A 73 18.59 -6.34 14.15
N SER A 74 18.14 -5.55 13.17
CA SER A 74 16.99 -5.87 12.33
C SER A 74 17.20 -7.10 11.46
N THR A 75 18.47 -7.49 11.23
CA THR A 75 18.90 -8.59 10.34
C THR A 75 18.40 -8.42 8.91
N THR A 76 18.73 -9.35 8.02
CA THR A 76 18.17 -9.36 6.66
C THR A 76 16.65 -9.46 6.63
N GLN A 77 16.01 -10.04 7.66
CA GLN A 77 14.55 -10.10 7.77
C GLN A 77 13.92 -8.69 7.84
N GLY A 78 14.52 -7.78 8.59
CA GLY A 78 14.13 -6.37 8.65
C GLY A 78 14.89 -5.48 7.65
N GLY A 79 15.36 -6.04 6.53
CA GLY A 79 16.06 -5.31 5.47
C GLY A 79 17.48 -4.86 5.81
N ALA A 80 18.05 -5.31 6.94
CA ALA A 80 19.41 -5.02 7.39
C ALA A 80 19.75 -3.52 7.38
N LEU A 81 18.82 -2.70 7.88
CA LEU A 81 18.91 -1.24 8.01
C LEU A 81 18.91 -0.82 9.50
N PRO A 82 19.47 0.35 9.85
CA PRO A 82 19.55 0.80 11.23
C PRO A 82 18.16 1.08 11.81
N THR A 83 18.00 0.76 13.09
CA THR A 83 16.77 1.03 13.87
C THR A 83 17.14 1.88 15.09
N GLY A 84 16.66 1.55 16.29
CA GLY A 84 17.03 2.25 17.52
C GLY A 84 15.95 3.22 18.01
N LEU A 85 16.38 4.22 18.78
CA LEU A 85 15.52 5.18 19.46
C LEU A 85 15.80 6.58 18.93
N ALA A 86 14.74 7.34 18.65
CA ALA A 86 14.84 8.72 18.23
C ALA A 86 13.71 9.59 18.80
N TRP A 87 13.91 10.90 18.73
CA TRP A 87 12.96 11.90 19.17
C TRP A 87 12.57 12.82 18.03
N TYR A 88 11.28 13.17 18.02
CA TYR A 88 10.73 14.25 17.21
C TYR A 88 10.20 15.35 18.11
N ARG A 89 10.43 16.61 17.74
CA ARG A 89 9.94 17.79 18.46
C ARG A 89 9.34 18.81 17.51
N LYS A 90 8.28 19.49 17.93
CA LYS A 90 7.72 20.62 17.17
C LYS A 90 7.24 21.70 18.12
N SER A 91 7.67 22.92 17.83
CA SER A 91 7.21 24.13 18.50
C SER A 91 6.17 24.84 17.64
N PHE A 92 5.05 25.27 18.23
CA PHE A 92 3.98 25.95 17.51
C PHE A 92 3.24 26.95 18.40
N LEU A 93 2.60 27.94 17.77
CA LEU A 93 1.68 28.87 18.43
C LEU A 93 0.26 28.36 18.25
N MET A 94 -0.57 28.51 19.30
CA MET A 94 -2.00 28.22 19.23
C MET A 94 -2.76 29.55 19.33
N PRO A 95 -3.60 29.90 18.34
CA PRO A 95 -4.30 31.19 18.35
C PRO A 95 -5.27 31.28 19.53
N SER A 96 -5.46 32.49 20.08
CA SER A 96 -6.40 32.73 21.18
C SER A 96 -7.85 32.37 20.84
N THR A 97 -8.21 32.39 19.55
CA THR A 97 -9.53 31.96 19.05
C THR A 97 -9.82 30.47 19.28
N ALA A 98 -8.79 29.64 19.51
CA ALA A 98 -8.94 28.21 19.78
C ALA A 98 -9.19 27.88 21.27
N GLN A 99 -9.19 28.87 22.18
CA GLN A 99 -9.28 28.64 23.63
C GLN A 99 -10.59 27.94 24.08
N HIS A 100 -11.65 28.05 23.28
CA HIS A 100 -12.94 27.40 23.54
C HIS A 100 -13.15 26.10 22.76
N LYS A 101 -12.15 25.65 22.01
CA LYS A 101 -12.18 24.41 21.22
C LYS A 101 -11.57 23.25 21.99
N ILE A 102 -11.93 22.03 21.62
CA ILE A 102 -11.19 20.83 22.00
C ILE A 102 -10.16 20.56 20.91
N VAL A 103 -8.90 20.41 21.30
CA VAL A 103 -7.78 20.25 20.38
C VAL A 103 -7.20 18.85 20.54
N TRP A 104 -7.03 18.15 19.43
CA TRP A 104 -6.46 16.80 19.36
C TRP A 104 -5.24 16.80 18.45
N ILE A 105 -4.32 15.88 18.71
CA ILE A 105 -3.35 15.44 17.72
C ILE A 105 -3.63 13.99 17.34
N GLU A 106 -3.60 13.71 16.04
CA GLU A 106 -3.85 12.38 15.48
C GLU A 106 -2.66 11.94 14.63
N PHE A 107 -2.23 10.70 14.84
CA PHE A 107 -1.15 10.03 14.13
C PHE A 107 -1.74 8.85 13.37
N ASP A 108 -1.48 8.77 12.06
CA ASP A 108 -1.95 7.65 11.26
C ASP A 108 -1.11 6.38 11.49
N GLY A 109 0.12 6.52 11.99
CA GLY A 109 1.03 5.43 12.35
C GLY A 109 2.42 5.92 12.77
N VAL A 110 3.00 5.31 13.80
CA VAL A 110 4.35 5.59 14.30
C VAL A 110 5.03 4.27 14.62
N TYR A 111 6.06 3.88 13.87
CA TYR A 111 6.76 2.61 14.05
C TYR A 111 8.04 2.81 14.90
N ARG A 112 8.10 2.34 16.14
CA ARG A 112 7.01 1.79 16.99
C ARG A 112 7.22 2.23 18.44
N ASN A 113 6.41 1.71 19.35
CA ASN A 113 6.59 1.95 20.79
C ASN A 113 6.63 3.44 21.13
N SER A 114 5.71 4.20 20.55
CA SER A 114 5.73 5.65 20.62
C SER A 114 5.18 6.17 21.96
N GLU A 115 5.77 7.25 22.46
CA GLU A 115 5.32 8.00 23.64
C GLU A 115 5.25 9.50 23.32
N ILE A 116 4.19 10.19 23.76
CA ILE A 116 3.88 11.56 23.34
C ILE A 116 3.71 12.49 24.55
N TRP A 117 4.29 13.69 24.46
CA TRP A 117 4.16 14.77 25.44
C TRP A 117 3.79 16.11 24.82
N ILE A 118 3.07 16.94 25.55
CA ILE A 118 2.81 18.35 25.23
C ILE A 118 3.19 19.22 26.43
N ASN A 119 4.09 20.19 26.23
CA ASN A 119 4.56 21.10 27.27
C ASN A 119 5.06 20.38 28.55
N GLY A 120 5.75 19.24 28.39
CA GLY A 120 6.22 18.40 29.49
C GLY A 120 5.18 17.45 30.10
N HIS A 121 3.91 17.52 29.68
CA HIS A 121 2.86 16.62 30.15
C HIS A 121 2.73 15.40 29.26
N TYR A 122 2.78 14.21 29.87
CA TYR A 122 2.62 12.94 29.18
C TYR A 122 1.16 12.72 28.75
N LEU A 123 0.96 12.37 27.48
CA LEU A 123 -0.35 12.10 26.89
C LEU A 123 -0.66 10.60 26.80
N GLY A 124 0.35 9.79 26.48
CA GLY A 124 0.19 8.36 26.37
C GLY A 124 1.22 7.67 25.50
N LYS A 125 1.05 6.35 25.40
CA LYS A 125 1.88 5.41 24.64
C LYS A 125 1.04 4.68 23.60
N ARG A 126 1.63 4.34 22.45
CA ARG A 126 1.08 3.35 21.50
C ARG A 126 2.17 2.37 21.03
N PRO A 127 2.14 1.09 21.45
CA PRO A 127 3.16 0.11 21.05
C PRO A 127 3.09 -0.33 19.61
N ASN A 128 1.87 -0.53 19.09
CA ASN A 128 1.64 -1.00 17.74
C ASN A 128 2.06 0.06 16.72
N GLY A 129 2.94 -0.34 15.80
CA GLY A 129 3.50 0.55 14.79
C GLY A 129 2.56 0.88 13.63
N TYR A 130 1.46 0.16 13.47
CA TYR A 130 0.54 0.31 12.34
C TYR A 130 -0.81 0.91 12.71
N ALA A 131 -1.12 0.98 14.01
CA ALA A 131 -2.37 1.55 14.50
C ALA A 131 -2.39 3.08 14.35
N SER A 132 -3.54 3.62 13.95
CA SER A 132 -3.83 5.05 14.05
C SER A 132 -4.36 5.39 15.45
N PHE A 133 -3.98 6.54 16.00
CA PHE A 133 -4.37 6.94 17.35
C PHE A 133 -4.38 8.47 17.51
N ARG A 134 -5.09 8.97 18.53
CA ARG A 134 -5.12 10.40 18.86
C ARG A 134 -5.05 10.66 20.37
N TYR A 135 -4.59 11.84 20.74
CA TYR A 135 -4.58 12.35 22.12
C TYR A 135 -5.15 13.76 22.20
N GLU A 136 -5.81 14.07 23.32
CA GLU A 136 -6.32 15.41 23.60
C GLU A 136 -5.19 16.31 24.10
N LEU A 137 -5.03 17.48 23.50
CA LEU A 137 -4.04 18.50 23.87
C LEU A 137 -4.61 19.58 24.80
N THR A 138 -5.94 19.79 24.75
CA THR A 138 -6.65 20.98 25.25
C THR A 138 -6.18 21.46 26.62
N LYS A 139 -6.09 20.55 27.61
CA LYS A 139 -5.77 20.87 29.01
C LYS A 139 -4.38 21.51 29.20
N TYR A 140 -3.47 21.27 28.28
CA TYR A 140 -2.05 21.61 28.41
C TYR A 140 -1.61 22.69 27.44
N LEU A 141 -2.50 23.17 26.56
CA LEU A 141 -2.17 24.19 25.57
C LEU A 141 -2.06 25.58 26.20
N LYS A 142 -1.09 26.31 25.68
CA LYS A 142 -0.88 27.74 25.90
C LYS A 142 -1.38 28.49 24.68
N PHE A 143 -2.07 29.60 24.87
CA PHE A 143 -2.72 30.35 23.79
C PHE A 143 -2.06 31.70 23.55
N GLY A 144 -2.20 32.23 22.32
CA GLY A 144 -1.67 33.53 21.94
C GLY A 144 -0.18 33.46 21.58
N LYS A 145 0.65 34.25 22.28
CA LYS A 145 2.07 34.44 21.94
C LYS A 145 3.00 33.38 22.54
N GLU A 146 2.52 32.56 23.46
CA GLU A 146 3.32 31.49 24.06
C GLU A 146 3.44 30.29 23.14
N LYS A 147 4.66 29.74 23.04
CA LYS A 147 4.92 28.51 22.28
C LYS A 147 4.47 27.29 23.07
N ASN A 148 3.85 26.36 22.34
CA ASN A 148 3.65 24.99 22.76
C ASN A 148 4.75 24.12 22.17
N VAL A 149 5.18 23.09 22.91
CA VAL A 149 6.12 22.08 22.43
C VAL A 149 5.50 20.71 22.52
N ILE A 150 5.38 20.04 21.38
CA ILE A 150 5.10 18.61 21.36
C ILE A 150 6.41 17.84 21.17
N ALA A 151 6.55 16.75 21.92
CA ALA A 151 7.67 15.82 21.82
C ALA A 151 7.13 14.39 21.63
N VAL A 152 7.76 13.63 20.74
CA VAL A 152 7.42 12.24 20.43
C VAL A 152 8.71 11.43 20.53
N LYS A 153 8.73 10.46 21.44
CA LYS A 153 9.77 9.44 21.52
C LYS A 153 9.32 8.24 20.70
N VAL A 154 10.20 7.72 19.86
CA VAL A 154 9.95 6.53 19.04
C VAL A 154 11.06 5.54 19.29
N ASP A 155 10.72 4.30 19.63
CA ASP A 155 11.67 3.29 20.04
C ASP A 155 11.47 1.99 19.25
N ASN A 156 12.36 1.78 18.29
CA ASN A 156 12.48 0.56 17.50
C ASN A 156 13.79 -0.20 17.82
N SER A 157 14.35 -0.03 19.02
CA SER A 157 15.63 -0.62 19.42
C SER A 157 15.54 -2.11 19.76
N GLU A 158 14.41 -2.57 20.27
CA GLU A 158 14.17 -3.98 20.60
C GLU A 158 13.96 -4.79 19.30
N GLN A 159 15.03 -5.39 18.79
CA GLN A 159 15.08 -6.14 17.54
C GLN A 159 15.59 -7.60 17.76
N PRO A 160 15.31 -8.53 16.83
CA PRO A 160 14.36 -8.42 15.72
C PRO A 160 12.91 -8.48 16.22
N ASN A 161 12.07 -7.54 15.75
CA ASN A 161 10.65 -7.44 16.10
C ASN A 161 9.66 -7.59 14.94
N SER A 162 10.16 -7.86 13.74
CA SER A 162 9.38 -8.07 12.53
C SER A 162 9.98 -9.20 11.68
N ARG A 163 9.24 -9.69 10.69
CA ARG A 163 9.72 -10.62 9.65
C ARG A 163 10.05 -9.91 8.33
N TRP A 164 9.56 -8.69 8.16
CA TRP A 164 9.81 -7.80 7.02
C TRP A 164 10.33 -6.43 7.49
N TYR A 165 10.76 -5.59 6.55
CA TYR A 165 11.15 -4.21 6.83
C TYR A 165 9.99 -3.36 7.35
N THR A 166 10.21 -2.67 8.44
CA THR A 166 9.18 -1.87 9.11
C THR A 166 9.31 -0.37 8.86
N GLY A 167 10.54 0.08 8.60
CA GLY A 167 10.93 1.47 8.81
C GLY A 167 10.93 1.85 10.28
N SER A 168 11.38 3.06 10.57
CA SER A 168 11.36 3.60 11.92
C SER A 168 10.99 5.08 11.91
N GLY A 169 10.06 5.49 12.76
CA GLY A 169 9.65 6.89 12.91
C GLY A 169 8.17 7.15 12.74
N ILE A 170 7.85 8.43 12.57
CA ILE A 170 6.51 8.91 12.24
C ILE A 170 6.33 8.81 10.73
N TYR A 171 6.19 7.57 10.25
CA TYR A 171 6.20 7.21 8.84
C TYR A 171 4.84 7.42 8.14
N ARG A 172 3.78 7.78 8.88
CA ARG A 172 2.49 8.23 8.33
C ARG A 172 2.16 9.67 8.76
N ASN A 173 1.09 10.21 8.18
CA ASN A 173 0.69 11.59 8.38
C ASN A 173 0.26 11.90 9.82
N VAL A 174 0.46 13.17 10.19
CA VAL A 174 0.04 13.75 11.48
C VAL A 174 -0.85 14.95 11.23
N ARG A 175 -1.95 15.04 11.97
CA ARG A 175 -2.90 16.15 11.88
C ARG A 175 -3.32 16.66 13.25
N MET A 176 -3.61 17.95 13.30
CA MET A 176 -4.24 18.59 14.45
C MET A 176 -5.73 18.78 14.14
N ILE A 177 -6.59 18.32 15.03
CA ILE A 177 -8.05 18.42 14.89
C ILE A 177 -8.59 19.35 15.97
N MET A 178 -9.37 20.36 15.57
CA MET A 178 -10.06 21.26 16.50
C MET A 178 -11.56 21.18 16.28
N THR A 179 -12.30 20.95 17.37
CA THR A 179 -13.76 20.84 17.36
C THR A 179 -14.39 21.72 18.44
N ALA A 180 -15.69 21.96 18.35
CA ALA A 180 -16.45 22.40 19.51
C ALA A 180 -16.41 21.34 20.65
N PRO A 181 -16.71 21.72 21.91
CA PRO A 181 -16.83 20.78 23.03
C PRO A 181 -17.88 19.69 22.86
N THR A 182 -18.90 19.95 22.04
CA THR A 182 -19.85 18.95 21.55
C THR A 182 -19.59 18.74 20.07
N ALA A 183 -19.28 17.51 19.67
CA ALA A 183 -18.83 17.20 18.32
C ALA A 183 -19.05 15.72 17.98
N ILE A 184 -18.89 15.35 16.73
CA ILE A 184 -18.79 13.97 16.25
C ILE A 184 -17.50 13.36 16.78
N ASP A 185 -17.60 12.17 17.39
CA ASP A 185 -16.45 11.48 17.99
C ASP A 185 -15.46 10.95 16.92
N GLN A 186 -14.29 10.43 17.34
CA GLN A 186 -13.34 9.77 16.44
C GLN A 186 -14.03 8.62 15.72
N TRP A 187 -13.98 8.63 14.40
CA TRP A 187 -14.63 7.59 13.57
C TRP A 187 -16.10 7.39 13.97
N GLY A 188 -16.74 8.49 14.38
CA GLY A 188 -18.05 8.52 14.99
C GLY A 188 -19.20 8.33 14.00
N VAL A 189 -18.94 8.39 12.69
CA VAL A 189 -19.94 8.13 11.66
C VAL A 189 -19.71 6.73 11.07
N PHE A 190 -20.76 5.93 10.99
CA PHE A 190 -20.74 4.63 10.30
C PHE A 190 -21.95 4.52 9.38
N ALA A 191 -21.68 4.48 8.07
CA ALA A 191 -22.71 4.34 7.05
C ALA A 191 -22.71 2.93 6.46
N THR A 192 -23.90 2.34 6.33
CA THR A 192 -24.12 1.01 5.78
C THR A 192 -25.27 1.03 4.78
N THR A 193 -25.30 0.04 3.89
CA THR A 193 -26.40 -0.15 2.93
C THR A 193 -27.08 -1.51 3.14
N PRO A 194 -27.90 -1.68 4.21
CA PRO A 194 -28.50 -2.97 4.55
C PRO A 194 -29.40 -3.56 3.46
N LYS A 195 -29.94 -2.71 2.58
CA LYS A 195 -30.61 -3.10 1.34
C LYS A 195 -30.03 -2.28 0.21
N VAL A 196 -29.52 -2.94 -0.83
CA VAL A 196 -28.94 -2.26 -2.00
C VAL A 196 -29.02 -3.16 -3.22
N ASN A 197 -29.53 -2.61 -4.31
CA ASN A 197 -29.49 -3.18 -5.65
C ASN A 197 -29.52 -2.04 -6.68
N ALA A 198 -29.69 -2.34 -7.97
CA ALA A 198 -29.70 -1.35 -9.03
C ALA A 198 -30.93 -0.40 -9.01
N GLU A 199 -32.04 -0.79 -8.37
CA GLU A 199 -33.29 -0.03 -8.34
C GLU A 199 -33.43 0.83 -7.07
N GLU A 200 -32.98 0.33 -5.92
CA GLU A 200 -33.03 1.09 -4.67
C GLU A 200 -31.92 0.73 -3.69
N ALA A 201 -31.59 1.69 -2.82
CA ALA A 201 -30.77 1.48 -1.64
C ALA A 201 -31.37 2.15 -0.40
N GLU A 202 -31.25 1.48 0.74
CA GLU A 202 -31.47 2.02 2.07
C GLU A 202 -30.09 2.30 2.69
N VAL A 203 -29.78 3.55 3.00
CA VAL A 203 -28.55 3.95 3.69
C VAL A 203 -28.87 4.18 5.16
N SER A 204 -28.23 3.41 6.04
CA SER A 204 -28.32 3.57 7.50
C SER A 204 -27.06 4.23 8.03
N ILE A 205 -27.21 5.31 8.80
CA ILE A 205 -26.12 6.14 9.30
C ILE A 205 -26.18 6.13 10.84
N GLU A 206 -25.17 5.55 11.47
CA GLU A 206 -24.90 5.67 12.91
C GLU A 206 -23.99 6.88 13.15
N VAL A 207 -24.37 7.77 14.06
CA VAL A 207 -23.59 8.94 14.49
C VAL A 207 -23.36 8.89 15.99
N ASN A 208 -22.10 8.89 16.39
CA ASN A 208 -21.62 8.94 17.77
C ASN A 208 -21.11 10.36 18.06
N LEU A 209 -21.65 10.95 19.13
CA LEU A 209 -21.31 12.30 19.56
C LEU A 209 -20.55 12.28 20.89
N LEU A 210 -19.56 13.16 20.97
CA LEU A 210 -18.81 13.51 22.16
C LEU A 210 -19.43 14.76 22.79
N ASN A 211 -19.53 14.81 24.12
CA ASN A 211 -19.85 16.02 24.87
C ASN A 211 -18.86 16.22 26.03
N LYS A 212 -18.03 17.26 25.94
CA LYS A 212 -17.01 17.65 26.92
C LYS A 212 -17.41 18.84 27.81
N THR A 213 -18.67 19.26 27.80
CA THR A 213 -19.14 20.46 28.52
C THR A 213 -19.54 20.23 29.99
N ASN A 214 -19.52 18.98 30.47
CA ASN A 214 -20.05 18.56 31.79
C ASN A 214 -21.54 18.89 32.03
N LYS A 215 -22.28 19.31 31.00
CA LYS A 215 -23.70 19.62 31.05
C LYS A 215 -24.41 18.89 29.92
N THR A 216 -25.67 18.52 30.12
CA THR A 216 -26.49 18.00 29.03
C THR A 216 -26.64 19.06 27.95
N GLN A 217 -26.35 18.69 26.70
CA GLN A 217 -26.49 19.55 25.53
C GLN A 217 -27.66 19.07 24.67
N SER A 218 -28.39 20.01 24.08
CA SER A 218 -29.37 19.73 23.05
C SER A 218 -28.80 20.12 21.69
N VAL A 219 -28.79 19.20 20.74
CA VAL A 219 -28.28 19.42 19.37
C VAL A 219 -29.25 18.87 18.33
N SER A 220 -28.99 19.18 17.06
CA SER A 220 -29.59 18.48 15.92
C SER A 220 -28.49 17.97 14.99
N ILE A 221 -28.76 16.85 14.31
CA ILE A 221 -27.83 16.24 13.36
C ILE A 221 -28.50 16.27 11.99
N THR A 222 -27.76 16.69 10.96
CA THR A 222 -28.19 16.56 9.56
C THR A 222 -27.15 15.76 8.80
N SER A 223 -27.56 14.64 8.20
CA SER A 223 -26.70 13.85 7.31
C SER A 223 -27.15 14.02 5.87
N ASN A 224 -26.24 14.50 5.02
CA ASN A 224 -26.48 14.69 3.60
C ASN A 224 -25.73 13.61 2.82
N LEU A 225 -26.42 12.90 1.94
CA LEU A 225 -25.79 12.09 0.91
C LEU A 225 -25.49 12.99 -0.30
N VAL A 226 -24.21 13.08 -0.65
CA VAL A 226 -23.72 13.93 -1.73
C VAL A 226 -23.10 13.04 -2.82
N ASP A 227 -23.44 13.31 -4.07
CA ASP A 227 -22.89 12.60 -5.22
C ASP A 227 -21.49 13.11 -5.63
N ALA A 228 -20.90 12.48 -6.65
CA ALA A 228 -19.56 12.81 -7.14
C ALA A 228 -19.46 14.23 -7.72
N ASP A 229 -20.57 14.82 -8.16
CA ASP A 229 -20.65 16.19 -8.69
C ASP A 229 -20.83 17.24 -7.57
N GLY A 230 -20.90 16.80 -6.30
CA GLY A 230 -21.07 17.66 -5.14
C GLY A 230 -22.52 18.04 -4.84
N LYS A 231 -23.50 17.41 -5.50
CA LYS A 231 -24.92 17.67 -5.27
C LYS A 231 -25.47 16.79 -4.16
N THR A 232 -26.19 17.41 -3.21
CA THR A 232 -26.97 16.66 -2.21
C THR A 232 -28.15 15.98 -2.88
N ILE A 233 -28.20 14.65 -2.82
CA ILE A 233 -29.28 13.85 -3.43
C ILE A 233 -30.28 13.30 -2.41
N ALA A 234 -29.91 13.25 -1.12
CA ALA A 234 -30.80 12.93 -0.01
C ALA A 234 -30.28 13.57 1.29
N SER A 235 -31.18 13.86 2.22
CA SER A 235 -30.84 14.42 3.53
C SER A 235 -31.82 13.96 4.59
N GLU A 236 -31.33 13.77 5.82
CA GLU A 236 -32.14 13.45 7.00
C GLU A 236 -31.70 14.31 8.19
N THR A 237 -32.67 14.84 8.94
CA THR A 237 -32.41 15.73 10.08
C THR A 237 -33.11 15.24 11.35
N SER A 238 -32.32 14.92 12.38
CA SER A 238 -32.80 14.57 13.71
C SER A 238 -32.66 15.78 14.65
N LYS A 239 -33.77 16.23 15.27
CA LYS A 239 -33.81 17.43 16.14
C LYS A 239 -33.86 17.07 17.63
N ASN A 240 -33.49 18.01 18.49
CA ASN A 240 -33.61 17.94 19.95
C ASN A 240 -32.93 16.71 20.59
N ILE A 241 -31.78 16.32 20.06
CA ILE A 241 -30.97 15.22 20.59
C ILE A 241 -30.31 15.68 21.90
N SER A 242 -30.67 15.02 22.99
CA SER A 242 -30.12 15.27 24.32
C SER A 242 -28.88 14.41 24.56
N ILE A 243 -27.75 15.05 24.88
CA ILE A 243 -26.44 14.39 25.06
C ILE A 243 -25.90 14.76 26.42
N LYS A 244 -25.90 13.81 27.36
CA LYS A 244 -25.39 14.01 28.73
C LYS A 244 -23.88 13.74 28.80
N ASP A 245 -23.45 12.63 28.22
CA ASP A 245 -22.08 12.13 28.15
C ASP A 245 -21.86 11.41 26.80
N SER A 246 -20.61 11.00 26.52
CA SER A 246 -20.11 10.57 25.21
C SER A 246 -20.63 9.22 24.67
N THR A 247 -21.87 8.82 24.94
CA THR A 247 -22.28 7.40 24.83
C THR A 247 -23.58 7.13 24.06
N GLY A 248 -24.08 8.10 23.29
CA GLY A 248 -25.28 7.89 22.45
C GLY A 248 -24.96 7.54 20.99
N LYS A 249 -25.45 6.38 20.52
CA LYS A 249 -25.59 6.07 19.09
C LYS A 249 -26.88 6.69 18.57
N HIS A 250 -26.78 7.54 17.54
CA HIS A 250 -27.94 8.10 16.85
C HIS A 250 -28.05 7.51 15.45
N PHE A 251 -29.25 7.07 15.06
CA PHE A 251 -29.48 6.44 13.77
C PHE A 251 -30.32 7.34 12.87
N GLN A 252 -29.92 7.44 11.61
CA GLN A 252 -30.64 8.11 10.52
C GLN A 252 -30.74 7.17 9.33
N GLN A 253 -31.77 7.32 8.51
CA GLN A 253 -31.99 6.52 7.31
C GLN A 253 -32.26 7.41 6.11
N LEU A 254 -31.71 7.03 4.95
CA LEU A 254 -31.97 7.66 3.66
C LEU A 254 -32.41 6.59 2.65
N LYS A 255 -33.43 6.89 1.86
CA LYS A 255 -33.85 6.04 0.74
C LYS A 255 -33.39 6.63 -0.59
N ILE A 256 -32.69 5.84 -1.39
CA ILE A 256 -32.11 6.23 -2.67
C ILE A 256 -32.74 5.40 -3.77
N ILE A 257 -33.25 6.06 -4.80
CA ILE A 257 -33.81 5.41 -6.00
C ILE A 257 -32.74 5.42 -7.08
N LYS A 258 -32.54 4.27 -7.73
CA LYS A 258 -31.54 4.03 -8.78
C LYS A 258 -30.14 4.46 -8.36
N PRO A 259 -29.59 3.89 -7.27
CA PRO A 259 -28.25 4.23 -6.82
C PRO A 259 -27.21 3.83 -7.86
N LYS A 260 -26.13 4.59 -7.97
CA LYS A 260 -24.94 4.18 -8.72
C LYS A 260 -24.12 3.24 -7.83
N LEU A 261 -24.07 1.97 -8.20
CA LEU A 261 -23.34 0.97 -7.42
C LEU A 261 -21.83 1.14 -7.59
N TRP A 262 -21.10 0.97 -6.49
CA TRP A 262 -19.66 0.82 -6.49
C TRP A 262 -19.29 -0.60 -6.94
N SER A 263 -18.33 -0.72 -7.85
CA SER A 263 -17.76 -1.99 -8.29
C SER A 263 -16.28 -1.83 -8.66
N ILE A 264 -15.60 -2.95 -8.97
CA ILE A 264 -14.20 -2.97 -9.44
C ILE A 264 -14.01 -2.17 -10.74
N SER A 265 -15.02 -2.18 -11.63
CA SER A 265 -14.99 -1.52 -12.94
C SER A 265 -15.64 -0.14 -12.94
N ASN A 266 -16.57 0.11 -12.02
CA ASN A 266 -17.23 1.40 -11.81
C ASN A 266 -17.14 1.77 -10.31
N PRO A 267 -15.99 2.27 -9.83
CA PRO A 267 -15.78 2.61 -8.42
C PRO A 267 -16.47 3.93 -8.04
N TYR A 268 -17.79 4.00 -8.23
CA TYR A 268 -18.57 5.21 -7.94
C TYR A 268 -18.64 5.47 -6.43
N LEU A 269 -18.22 6.66 -6.02
CA LEU A 269 -18.21 7.09 -4.62
C LEU A 269 -19.19 8.23 -4.41
N TYR A 270 -20.07 8.04 -3.43
CA TYR A 270 -20.77 9.12 -2.74
C TYR A 270 -19.95 9.57 -1.53
N LYS A 271 -20.43 10.62 -0.88
CA LYS A 271 -20.01 10.98 0.48
C LYS A 271 -21.20 11.25 1.38
N ILE A 272 -21.07 10.89 2.65
CA ILE A 272 -21.99 11.31 3.71
C ILE A 272 -21.36 12.51 4.41
N VAL A 273 -22.05 13.65 4.37
CA VAL A 273 -21.67 14.89 5.08
C VAL A 273 -22.60 15.03 6.28
N THR A 274 -22.10 14.68 7.46
CA THR A 274 -22.83 14.79 8.73
C THR A 274 -22.48 16.09 9.43
N LYS A 275 -23.49 16.89 9.76
CA LYS A 275 -23.38 18.19 10.41
C LYS A 275 -24.10 18.17 11.74
N VAL A 276 -23.51 18.78 12.77
CA VAL A 276 -24.12 18.97 14.08
C VAL A 276 -24.42 20.43 14.29
N TYR A 277 -25.63 20.73 14.73
CA TYR A 277 -26.07 22.09 15.04
C TYR A 277 -26.49 22.24 16.49
N GLN A 278 -26.15 23.38 17.06
CA GLN A 278 -26.63 23.83 18.37
C GLN A 278 -27.16 25.27 18.22
N ASN A 279 -28.37 25.54 18.73
CA ASN A 279 -29.02 26.85 18.59
C ASN A 279 -29.03 27.36 17.13
N ASN A 280 -29.31 26.47 16.18
CA ASN A 280 -29.29 26.71 14.72
C ASN A 280 -27.93 27.13 14.13
N GLN A 281 -26.83 27.00 14.87
CA GLN A 281 -25.47 27.21 14.36
C GLN A 281 -24.75 25.87 14.16
N GLU A 282 -24.05 25.70 13.04
CA GLU A 282 -23.22 24.51 12.78
C GLU A 282 -22.01 24.53 13.72
N ILE A 283 -21.89 23.52 14.57
CA ILE A 283 -20.80 23.39 15.56
C ILE A 283 -19.80 22.30 15.21
N ASP A 284 -20.16 21.37 14.32
CA ASP A 284 -19.25 20.35 13.80
C ASP A 284 -19.70 19.80 12.44
N VAL A 285 -18.74 19.30 11.67
CA VAL A 285 -18.97 18.63 10.38
C VAL A 285 -17.96 17.50 10.19
N HIS A 286 -18.42 16.36 9.67
CA HIS A 286 -17.57 15.24 9.30
C HIS A 286 -18.03 14.62 7.98
N GLU A 287 -17.07 14.22 7.16
CA GLU A 287 -17.31 13.59 5.86
C GLU A 287 -16.71 12.19 5.87
N ILE A 288 -17.48 11.20 5.38
CA ILE A 288 -17.00 9.84 5.13
C ILE A 288 -17.35 9.42 3.68
N PRO A 289 -16.53 8.58 3.03
CA PRO A 289 -16.90 8.00 1.75
C PRO A 289 -18.07 7.02 1.91
N LEU A 290 -18.83 6.81 0.84
CA LEU A 290 -19.83 5.75 0.74
C LEU A 290 -19.84 5.19 -0.69
N GLY A 291 -19.48 3.91 -0.84
CA GLY A 291 -19.77 3.14 -2.04
C GLY A 291 -20.93 2.17 -1.77
N MET A 292 -22.00 2.28 -2.56
CA MET A 292 -23.16 1.39 -2.42
C MET A 292 -22.89 0.09 -3.16
N ARG A 293 -22.73 -1.01 -2.44
CA ARG A 293 -22.44 -2.33 -3.00
C ARG A 293 -22.87 -3.44 -2.06
N PHE A 294 -23.13 -4.61 -2.63
CA PHE A 294 -23.34 -5.85 -1.89
C PHE A 294 -22.48 -6.97 -2.48
N PHE A 295 -22.20 -7.99 -1.68
CA PHE A 295 -21.42 -9.13 -2.13
C PHE A 295 -21.86 -10.40 -1.41
N ASN A 296 -21.52 -11.55 -1.99
CA ASN A 296 -21.80 -12.84 -1.41
C ASN A 296 -20.62 -13.79 -1.56
N PHE A 297 -20.49 -14.69 -0.59
CA PHE A 297 -19.62 -15.85 -0.66
C PHE A 297 -20.47 -17.10 -0.58
N ASP A 298 -20.29 -17.98 -1.56
CA ASP A 298 -20.98 -19.24 -1.72
C ASP A 298 -19.96 -20.39 -1.65
N SER A 299 -20.29 -21.45 -0.93
CA SER A 299 -19.40 -22.60 -0.72
C SER A 299 -19.16 -23.42 -1.99
N ALA A 300 -19.99 -23.30 -3.02
CA ALA A 300 -19.84 -24.01 -4.30
C ALA A 300 -19.43 -23.08 -5.45
N LYS A 301 -19.81 -21.80 -5.39
CA LYS A 301 -19.65 -20.83 -6.49
C LYS A 301 -18.63 -19.72 -6.22
N GLY A 302 -18.04 -19.66 -5.03
CA GLY A 302 -17.03 -18.67 -4.69
C GLY A 302 -17.64 -17.29 -4.42
N PHE A 303 -17.10 -16.24 -5.03
CA PHE A 303 -17.44 -14.84 -4.72
C PHE A 303 -18.29 -14.18 -5.82
N SER A 304 -19.21 -13.31 -5.41
CA SER A 304 -19.90 -12.39 -6.31
C SER A 304 -19.98 -10.97 -5.74
N LEU A 305 -19.89 -9.98 -6.63
CA LEU A 305 -20.02 -8.56 -6.33
C LEU A 305 -21.19 -7.99 -7.12
N ASN A 306 -22.12 -7.33 -6.43
CA ASN A 306 -23.36 -6.80 -6.99
C ASN A 306 -24.17 -7.85 -7.78
N GLY A 307 -24.11 -9.12 -7.37
CA GLY A 307 -24.79 -10.24 -8.01
C GLY A 307 -23.97 -10.95 -9.10
N GLU A 308 -22.89 -10.33 -9.58
CA GLU A 308 -22.07 -10.87 -10.65
C GLU A 308 -20.94 -11.77 -10.12
N PRO A 309 -20.81 -13.03 -10.59
CA PRO A 309 -19.69 -13.89 -10.25
C PRO A 309 -18.35 -13.20 -10.55
N THR A 310 -17.48 -13.12 -9.55
CA THR A 310 -16.21 -12.40 -9.66
C THR A 310 -15.13 -13.23 -8.99
N LYS A 311 -14.08 -13.60 -9.74
CA LYS A 311 -12.90 -14.23 -9.13
C LYS A 311 -11.99 -13.15 -8.56
N ILE A 312 -11.54 -13.34 -7.32
CA ILE A 312 -10.58 -12.43 -6.68
C ILE A 312 -9.20 -12.73 -7.26
N GLN A 313 -8.68 -11.79 -8.03
CA GLN A 313 -7.37 -11.82 -8.68
C GLN A 313 -6.48 -10.88 -7.89
N GLY A 314 -6.06 -11.35 -6.72
CA GLY A 314 -5.45 -10.52 -5.70
C GLY A 314 -3.97 -10.76 -5.51
N VAL A 315 -3.32 -9.80 -4.85
CA VAL A 315 -1.94 -9.89 -4.40
C VAL A 315 -1.82 -9.48 -2.92
N CYS A 316 -0.84 -10.04 -2.23
CA CYS A 316 -0.40 -9.52 -0.94
C CYS A 316 0.53 -8.32 -1.16
N MET A 317 0.39 -7.29 -0.32
CA MET A 317 1.22 -6.09 -0.33
C MET A 317 1.71 -5.78 1.08
N HIS A 318 3.03 -5.61 1.22
CA HIS A 318 3.63 -4.91 2.36
C HIS A 318 3.50 -3.39 2.20
N HIS A 319 3.85 -2.63 3.24
CA HIS A 319 3.59 -1.18 3.31
C HIS A 319 4.70 -0.29 2.78
N ASP A 320 5.90 -0.82 2.53
CA ASP A 320 7.02 -0.01 2.08
C ASP A 320 6.88 0.41 0.61
N LEU A 321 7.53 1.53 0.28
CA LEU A 321 7.50 2.19 -1.01
C LEU A 321 8.90 2.16 -1.66
N GLY A 322 9.62 1.04 -1.49
CA GLY A 322 10.95 0.82 -2.03
C GLY A 322 11.97 1.83 -1.51
N ALA A 323 12.57 2.62 -2.40
CA ALA A 323 13.56 3.65 -2.04
C ALA A 323 13.02 4.79 -1.15
N LEU A 324 11.70 4.90 -0.98
CA LEU A 324 11.10 5.82 -0.02
C LEU A 324 11.00 5.23 1.39
N GLY A 325 11.21 3.92 1.55
CA GLY A 325 11.04 3.21 2.80
C GLY A 325 9.57 3.19 3.20
N ALA A 326 9.30 3.34 4.50
CA ALA A 326 7.94 3.33 5.02
C ALA A 326 7.23 4.69 4.89
N ALA A 327 7.94 5.79 4.57
CA ALA A 327 7.35 7.13 4.57
C ALA A 327 6.23 7.26 3.53
N VAL A 328 4.97 7.35 4.00
CA VAL A 328 3.77 7.33 3.16
C VAL A 328 3.81 8.47 2.13
N ASN A 329 3.58 8.11 0.87
CA ASN A 329 3.42 9.06 -0.22
C ASN A 329 2.27 8.58 -1.14
N VAL A 330 1.28 9.46 -1.35
CA VAL A 330 0.08 9.13 -2.13
C VAL A 330 0.43 8.73 -3.57
N ARG A 331 1.32 9.48 -4.24
CA ARG A 331 1.70 9.19 -5.64
C ARG A 331 2.47 7.88 -5.77
N ALA A 332 3.32 7.55 -4.81
CA ALA A 332 4.03 6.28 -4.79
C ALA A 332 3.09 5.07 -4.62
N ILE A 333 2.11 5.18 -3.70
CA ILE A 333 1.07 4.16 -3.51
C ILE A 333 0.22 4.04 -4.78
N GLU A 334 -0.22 5.18 -5.33
CA GLU A 334 -1.01 5.24 -6.57
C GLU A 334 -0.27 4.55 -7.72
N ARG A 335 1.02 4.80 -7.90
CA ARG A 335 1.85 4.10 -8.90
C ARG A 335 1.88 2.59 -8.70
N GLN A 336 2.04 2.10 -7.48
CA GLN A 336 2.01 0.65 -7.21
C GLN A 336 0.64 0.07 -7.59
N LEU A 337 -0.44 0.72 -7.20
CA LEU A 337 -1.81 0.32 -7.53
C LEU A 337 -2.10 0.40 -9.02
N GLU A 338 -1.60 1.40 -9.75
CA GLU A 338 -1.72 1.53 -11.21
C GLU A 338 -1.07 0.34 -11.92
N LEU A 339 0.14 -0.04 -11.50
CA LEU A 339 0.87 -1.17 -12.06
C LEU A 339 0.15 -2.49 -11.81
N LEU A 340 -0.40 -2.69 -10.61
CA LEU A 340 -1.22 -3.86 -10.28
C LEU A 340 -2.53 -3.89 -11.07
N LYS A 341 -3.26 -2.76 -11.16
CA LYS A 341 -4.50 -2.67 -11.94
C LYS A 341 -4.23 -2.95 -13.42
N ALA A 342 -3.12 -2.44 -13.96
CA ALA A 342 -2.71 -2.70 -15.33
C ALA A 342 -2.40 -4.17 -15.61
N MET A 343 -1.98 -4.93 -14.59
CA MET A 343 -1.76 -6.38 -14.62
C MET A 343 -3.07 -7.18 -14.60
N GLY A 344 -4.19 -6.55 -14.26
CA GLY A 344 -5.47 -7.24 -14.03
C GLY A 344 -5.76 -7.57 -12.56
N CYS A 345 -4.93 -7.11 -11.63
CA CYS A 345 -5.21 -7.25 -10.21
C CYS A 345 -6.51 -6.49 -9.85
N ASN A 346 -7.39 -7.15 -9.11
CA ASN A 346 -8.64 -6.57 -8.61
C ASN A 346 -8.77 -6.59 -7.09
N GLY A 347 -7.92 -7.33 -6.39
CA GLY A 347 -7.96 -7.49 -4.94
C GLY A 347 -6.62 -7.25 -4.26
N ILE A 348 -6.62 -6.72 -3.04
CA ILE A 348 -5.40 -6.57 -2.25
C ILE A 348 -5.58 -7.14 -0.84
N ARG A 349 -4.58 -7.86 -0.36
CA ARG A 349 -4.44 -8.23 1.04
C ARG A 349 -3.33 -7.41 1.68
N THR A 350 -3.64 -6.70 2.76
CA THR A 350 -2.70 -5.80 3.47
C THR A 350 -1.81 -6.57 4.43
N ALA A 351 -0.95 -7.42 3.87
CA ALA A 351 -0.07 -8.31 4.61
C ALA A 351 0.97 -7.52 5.46
N HIS A 352 0.99 -7.61 6.79
CA HIS A 352 0.02 -8.27 7.68
C HIS A 352 -0.39 -7.30 8.80
N ASN A 353 -0.84 -6.11 8.39
CA ASN A 353 -1.10 -5.00 9.29
C ASN A 353 -2.05 -3.95 8.67
N PRO A 354 -2.71 -3.13 9.50
CA PRO A 354 -3.55 -2.04 9.03
C PRO A 354 -2.77 -1.12 8.06
N PRO A 355 -3.30 -0.83 6.86
CA PRO A 355 -2.64 0.02 5.88
C PRO A 355 -2.72 1.50 6.28
N ALA A 356 -2.04 2.36 5.50
CA ALA A 356 -2.22 3.80 5.62
C ALA A 356 -3.63 4.21 5.11
N PRO A 357 -4.29 5.23 5.69
CA PRO A 357 -5.60 5.68 5.20
C PRO A 357 -5.59 6.02 3.71
N GLU A 358 -4.51 6.63 3.22
CA GLU A 358 -4.35 7.00 1.81
C GLU A 358 -4.37 5.79 0.86
N PHE A 359 -3.92 4.63 1.34
CA PHE A 359 -3.96 3.38 0.57
C PHE A 359 -5.40 2.92 0.34
N LEU A 360 -6.24 2.97 1.38
CA LEU A 360 -7.64 2.60 1.29
C LEU A 360 -8.45 3.62 0.48
N ASP A 361 -8.15 4.91 0.62
CA ASP A 361 -8.74 5.96 -0.22
C ASP A 361 -8.47 5.72 -1.71
N LEU A 362 -7.27 5.28 -2.06
CA LEU A 362 -6.92 4.93 -3.45
C LEU A 362 -7.60 3.64 -3.88
N CYS A 363 -7.67 2.61 -3.02
CA CYS A 363 -8.39 1.37 -3.32
C CYS A 363 -9.88 1.63 -3.62
N ASP A 364 -10.52 2.50 -2.84
CA ASP A 364 -11.91 2.93 -3.06
C ASP A 364 -12.09 3.59 -4.42
N LYS A 365 -11.18 4.51 -4.79
CA LYS A 365 -11.24 5.30 -6.04
C LYS A 365 -10.87 4.49 -7.28
N MET A 366 -9.97 3.52 -7.15
CA MET A 366 -9.45 2.73 -8.26
C MET A 366 -10.19 1.40 -8.45
N GLY A 367 -11.13 1.08 -7.57
CA GLY A 367 -11.93 -0.13 -7.64
C GLY A 367 -11.12 -1.38 -7.32
N PHE A 368 -10.47 -1.40 -6.16
CA PHE A 368 -9.89 -2.59 -5.56
C PHE A 368 -10.79 -3.10 -4.44
N ILE A 369 -10.92 -4.42 -4.30
CA ILE A 369 -11.48 -5.04 -3.10
C ILE A 369 -10.36 -5.41 -2.14
N VAL A 370 -10.56 -5.20 -0.83
CA VAL A 370 -9.47 -5.29 0.16
C VAL A 370 -9.80 -6.29 1.27
N MET A 371 -8.87 -7.23 1.47
CA MET A 371 -8.73 -8.01 2.69
C MET A 371 -7.83 -7.24 3.66
N ASP A 372 -8.47 -6.58 4.62
CA ASP A 372 -7.76 -5.72 5.56
C ASP A 372 -7.40 -6.50 6.82
N GLU A 373 -6.11 -6.53 7.16
CA GLU A 373 -5.53 -7.50 8.10
C GLU A 373 -4.91 -6.84 9.33
N ALA A 374 -5.29 -7.34 10.52
CA ALA A 374 -4.92 -6.72 11.78
C ALA A 374 -3.56 -7.17 12.34
N PHE A 375 -3.26 -8.48 12.28
CA PHE A 375 -2.18 -9.06 13.09
C PHE A 375 -1.38 -10.15 12.37
N ASP A 376 -0.04 -10.10 12.50
CA ASP A 376 0.85 -11.21 12.12
C ASP A 376 1.11 -12.19 13.26
N MET A 377 0.86 -11.79 14.51
CA MET A 377 0.95 -12.65 15.67
C MET A 377 -0.09 -12.27 16.72
N TRP A 378 -0.53 -13.25 17.50
CA TRP A 378 -1.32 -13.02 18.70
C TRP A 378 -0.43 -13.02 19.94
N LYS A 379 -0.69 -13.91 20.90
CA LYS A 379 0.06 -14.02 22.14
C LYS A 379 1.36 -14.79 21.97
N LYS A 380 1.45 -15.63 20.94
CA LYS A 380 2.66 -16.38 20.60
C LYS A 380 3.50 -15.63 19.58
N ARG A 381 4.67 -15.19 20.03
CA ARG A 381 5.69 -14.54 19.19
C ARG A 381 6.03 -15.34 17.93
N LYS A 382 6.29 -14.66 16.81
CA LYS A 382 6.99 -15.14 15.62
C LYS A 382 8.44 -14.66 15.57
N SER A 383 8.69 -13.39 15.91
CA SER A 383 10.03 -12.80 16.10
C SER A 383 10.35 -12.60 17.59
N LYS A 384 11.61 -12.38 17.95
CA LYS A 384 12.03 -12.38 19.36
C LYS A 384 11.36 -11.27 20.19
N LYS A 385 11.08 -10.13 19.56
CA LYS A 385 10.63 -8.88 20.21
C LYS A 385 9.38 -8.28 19.54
N ASP A 386 8.54 -9.10 18.91
CA ASP A 386 7.36 -8.63 18.18
C ASP A 386 6.20 -8.19 19.08
N TYR A 387 5.05 -7.88 18.47
CA TYR A 387 3.85 -7.39 19.13
C TYR A 387 3.24 -8.34 20.20
N SER A 388 3.62 -9.62 20.22
CA SER A 388 3.13 -10.55 21.25
C SER A 388 3.44 -10.12 22.68
N ALA A 389 4.50 -9.32 22.88
CA ALA A 389 4.85 -8.74 24.18
C ALA A 389 3.81 -7.73 24.70
N ASP A 390 3.11 -7.04 23.79
CA ASP A 390 2.11 -6.02 24.09
C ASP A 390 0.67 -6.56 24.03
N TRP A 391 0.48 -7.80 23.54
CA TRP A 391 -0.82 -8.42 23.25
C TRP A 391 -1.86 -8.20 24.35
N ASN A 392 -1.57 -8.66 25.57
CA ASN A 392 -2.54 -8.67 26.67
C ASN A 392 -3.10 -7.27 26.99
N ALA A 393 -2.31 -6.21 26.78
CA ALA A 393 -2.72 -4.85 27.09
C ALA A 393 -3.38 -4.12 25.91
N TRP A 394 -3.03 -4.49 24.66
CA TRP A 394 -3.32 -3.64 23.50
C TRP A 394 -4.19 -4.28 22.41
N HIS A 395 -4.26 -5.61 22.29
CA HIS A 395 -4.93 -6.27 21.16
C HIS A 395 -6.37 -5.81 20.94
N GLN A 396 -7.18 -5.70 22.01
CA GLN A 396 -8.55 -5.24 21.90
C GLN A 396 -8.60 -3.78 21.40
N LYS A 397 -7.82 -2.89 22.00
CA LYS A 397 -7.80 -1.47 21.61
C LYS A 397 -7.35 -1.28 20.17
N ASP A 398 -6.33 -2.01 19.74
CA ASP A 398 -5.83 -1.95 18.36
C ASP A 398 -6.83 -2.50 17.35
N LEU A 399 -7.48 -3.62 17.66
CA LEU A 399 -8.52 -4.18 16.79
C LEU A 399 -9.75 -3.25 16.72
N GLU A 400 -10.19 -2.69 17.85
CA GLU A 400 -11.31 -1.77 17.87
C GLU A 400 -11.05 -0.49 17.07
N ASP A 401 -9.85 0.09 17.21
CA ASP A 401 -9.45 1.30 16.50
C ASP A 401 -9.32 1.03 15.00
N PHE A 402 -8.71 -0.10 14.62
CA PHE A 402 -8.60 -0.55 13.24
C PHE A 402 -9.98 -0.66 12.55
N ILE A 403 -10.90 -1.43 13.13
CA ILE A 403 -12.24 -1.62 12.54
C ILE A 403 -13.00 -0.29 12.47
N LYS A 404 -12.94 0.55 13.52
CA LYS A 404 -13.65 1.83 13.53
C LYS A 404 -13.12 2.79 12.47
N ARG A 405 -11.80 2.87 12.30
CA ARG A 405 -11.15 3.71 11.29
C ARG A 405 -11.65 3.36 9.90
N ASP A 406 -11.72 2.07 9.60
CA ASP A 406 -11.77 1.62 8.21
C ASP A 406 -13.16 1.15 7.73
N ARG A 407 -14.12 0.91 8.64
CA ARG A 407 -15.45 0.33 8.32
C ARG A 407 -16.30 1.08 7.29
N ASN A 408 -15.95 2.30 6.90
CA ASN A 408 -16.66 3.07 5.87
C ASN A 408 -16.08 2.89 4.46
N HIS A 409 -14.88 2.33 4.29
CA HIS A 409 -14.28 2.12 2.98
C HIS A 409 -15.04 1.04 2.18
N PRO A 410 -15.66 1.38 1.03
CA PRO A 410 -16.36 0.39 0.21
C PRO A 410 -15.45 -0.70 -0.36
N ALA A 411 -14.16 -0.41 -0.56
CA ALA A 411 -13.17 -1.39 -1.01
C ALA A 411 -13.06 -2.58 -0.05
N ILE A 412 -13.15 -2.35 1.25
CA ILE A 412 -13.03 -3.43 2.23
C ILE A 412 -14.29 -4.29 2.18
N PHE A 413 -14.08 -5.60 2.08
CA PHE A 413 -15.13 -6.62 2.06
C PHE A 413 -14.90 -7.75 3.08
N MET A 414 -13.69 -7.85 3.64
CA MET A 414 -13.34 -8.82 4.66
C MET A 414 -12.30 -8.27 5.65
N TRP A 415 -12.43 -8.71 6.91
CA TRP A 415 -11.50 -8.42 7.99
C TRP A 415 -10.70 -9.67 8.32
N SER A 416 -9.37 -9.60 8.21
CA SER A 416 -8.48 -10.67 8.66
C SER A 416 -7.98 -10.40 10.07
N ILE A 417 -8.29 -11.31 10.99
CA ILE A 417 -7.86 -11.19 12.40
C ILE A 417 -6.48 -11.79 12.66
N GLY A 418 -5.83 -12.37 11.65
CA GLY A 418 -4.55 -13.05 11.84
C GLY A 418 -3.95 -13.65 10.58
N ASN A 419 -2.63 -13.70 10.54
CA ASN A 419 -1.85 -14.42 9.53
C ASN A 419 -0.97 -15.49 10.17
N GLU A 420 -1.05 -16.73 9.71
CA GLU A 420 -0.24 -17.89 10.13
C GLU A 420 -0.01 -17.97 11.65
N ILE A 421 -1.10 -17.75 12.36
CA ILE A 421 -1.09 -17.59 13.81
C ILE A 421 -0.73 -18.93 14.47
N ARG A 422 0.27 -18.92 15.36
CA ARG A 422 0.77 -20.15 16.01
C ARG A 422 -0.28 -20.84 16.89
N GLU A 423 -1.23 -20.09 17.41
CA GLU A 423 -2.38 -20.57 18.17
C GLU A 423 -3.32 -21.44 17.33
N GLN A 424 -3.17 -21.53 16.00
CA GLN A 424 -3.88 -22.53 15.20
C GLN A 424 -3.54 -23.97 15.61
N PHE A 425 -2.41 -24.19 16.29
CA PHE A 425 -1.91 -25.51 16.68
C PHE A 425 -2.19 -25.89 18.14
N ASP A 426 -2.97 -25.09 18.89
CA ASP A 426 -3.36 -25.43 20.25
C ASP A 426 -4.70 -24.80 20.68
N SER A 427 -5.24 -25.28 21.80
CA SER A 427 -6.58 -24.92 22.26
C SER A 427 -6.79 -23.44 22.60
N THR A 428 -5.73 -22.64 22.81
CA THR A 428 -5.87 -21.20 23.02
C THR A 428 -6.40 -20.48 21.78
N GLY A 429 -6.17 -21.04 20.58
CA GLY A 429 -6.70 -20.52 19.32
C GLY A 429 -8.22 -20.44 19.28
N VAL A 430 -8.91 -21.38 19.93
CA VAL A 430 -10.39 -21.41 19.98
C VAL A 430 -10.93 -20.16 20.67
N THR A 431 -10.42 -19.85 21.85
CA THR A 431 -10.91 -18.74 22.68
C THR A 431 -10.55 -17.39 22.07
N ILE A 432 -9.30 -17.21 21.63
CA ILE A 432 -8.84 -15.95 21.06
C ILE A 432 -9.58 -15.66 19.74
N THR A 433 -9.80 -16.65 18.88
CA THR A 433 -10.55 -16.44 17.63
C THR A 433 -11.97 -15.94 17.90
N ARG A 434 -12.68 -16.53 18.88
CA ARG A 434 -14.04 -16.10 19.26
C ARG A 434 -14.06 -14.67 19.80
N GLU A 435 -13.08 -14.31 20.61
CA GLU A 435 -12.92 -12.95 21.14
C GLU A 435 -12.72 -11.93 20.02
N LEU A 436 -11.72 -12.14 19.16
CA LEU A 436 -11.40 -11.21 18.07
C LEU A 436 -12.56 -11.09 17.08
N ALA A 437 -13.14 -12.22 16.65
CA ALA A 437 -14.32 -12.19 15.78
C ALA A 437 -15.49 -11.46 16.45
N GLY A 438 -15.72 -11.67 17.75
CA GLY A 438 -16.75 -10.97 18.51
C GLY A 438 -16.53 -9.45 18.56
N ILE A 439 -15.29 -9.00 18.73
CA ILE A 439 -14.93 -7.57 18.68
C ILE A 439 -15.26 -6.99 17.30
N VAL A 440 -14.83 -7.65 16.22
CA VAL A 440 -15.13 -7.21 14.84
C VAL A 440 -16.64 -7.11 14.64
N LYS A 441 -17.39 -8.18 14.95
CA LYS A 441 -18.84 -8.27 14.73
C LYS A 441 -19.64 -7.26 15.56
N LYS A 442 -19.13 -6.82 16.71
CA LYS A 442 -19.72 -5.75 17.52
C LYS A 442 -19.58 -4.37 16.87
N LEU A 443 -18.53 -4.14 16.08
CA LEU A 443 -18.21 -2.85 15.47
C LEU A 443 -18.63 -2.75 14.01
N ASP A 444 -18.54 -3.86 13.28
CA ASP A 444 -18.94 -4.02 11.89
C ASP A 444 -19.37 -5.47 11.63
N ASN A 445 -20.68 -5.69 11.46
CA ASN A 445 -21.23 -6.99 11.05
C ASN A 445 -21.62 -7.02 9.55
N THR A 446 -21.18 -6.03 8.76
CA THR A 446 -21.48 -5.95 7.33
C THR A 446 -20.43 -6.65 6.46
N ARG A 447 -19.31 -7.05 7.06
CA ARG A 447 -18.19 -7.72 6.40
C ARG A 447 -17.90 -9.06 7.07
N ILE A 448 -17.29 -9.95 6.31
CA ILE A 448 -16.90 -11.28 6.80
C ILE A 448 -15.60 -11.22 7.60
N VAL A 449 -15.48 -12.08 8.59
CA VAL A 449 -14.28 -12.29 9.41
C VAL A 449 -13.55 -13.53 8.91
N THR A 450 -12.25 -13.40 8.68
CA THR A 450 -11.37 -14.50 8.24
C THR A 450 -10.04 -14.47 9.00
N SER A 451 -9.22 -15.49 8.78
CA SER A 451 -7.83 -15.60 9.20
C SER A 451 -7.09 -16.39 8.14
N ALA A 452 -5.83 -16.03 7.87
CA ALA A 452 -4.99 -16.70 6.89
C ALA A 452 -4.24 -17.87 7.56
N LEU A 453 -4.65 -19.10 7.24
CA LEU A 453 -4.28 -20.32 7.98
C LEU A 453 -3.27 -21.14 7.19
N THR A 454 -2.21 -21.63 7.85
CA THR A 454 -1.30 -22.61 7.23
C THR A 454 -1.67 -24.06 7.53
N GLU A 455 -2.48 -24.32 8.57
CA GLU A 455 -2.98 -25.66 8.90
C GLU A 455 -4.30 -25.92 8.17
N ASN A 456 -4.33 -26.91 7.29
CA ASN A 456 -5.49 -27.29 6.49
C ASN A 456 -6.07 -28.67 6.90
N GLU A 457 -5.58 -29.25 8.00
CA GLU A 457 -6.21 -30.40 8.64
C GLU A 457 -7.22 -29.96 9.73
N PRO A 458 -8.53 -30.21 9.56
CA PRO A 458 -9.56 -29.74 10.48
C PRO A 458 -9.32 -30.11 11.96
N ALA A 459 -8.88 -31.35 12.21
CA ALA A 459 -8.65 -31.87 13.56
C ALA A 459 -7.45 -31.22 14.28
N LYS A 460 -6.53 -30.61 13.53
CA LYS A 460 -5.34 -29.94 14.08
C LYS A 460 -5.47 -28.42 14.13
N ASN A 461 -6.45 -27.85 13.41
CA ASN A 461 -6.65 -26.41 13.34
C ASN A 461 -7.65 -25.90 14.39
N PHE A 462 -7.12 -25.36 15.49
CA PHE A 462 -7.93 -24.82 16.58
C PHE A 462 -8.61 -23.48 16.27
N ILE A 463 -8.09 -22.71 15.31
CA ILE A 463 -8.77 -21.50 14.82
C ILE A 463 -10.02 -21.88 14.04
N PHE A 464 -9.93 -22.89 13.17
CA PHE A 464 -11.11 -23.44 12.48
C PHE A 464 -12.12 -24.02 13.47
N GLN A 465 -11.66 -24.83 14.44
CA GLN A 465 -12.52 -25.44 15.47
C GLN A 465 -13.23 -24.41 16.37
N SER A 466 -12.81 -23.14 16.36
CA SER A 466 -13.53 -22.08 17.04
C SER A 466 -14.97 -21.91 16.55
N GLY A 467 -15.21 -22.19 15.26
CA GLY A 467 -16.48 -21.93 14.56
C GLY A 467 -16.81 -20.45 14.39
N ALA A 468 -15.84 -19.56 14.58
CA ALA A 468 -16.05 -18.10 14.63
C ALA A 468 -15.66 -17.36 13.33
N LEU A 469 -15.00 -18.03 12.38
CA LEU A 469 -14.69 -17.46 11.07
C LEU A 469 -15.89 -17.61 10.13
N ASP A 470 -16.18 -16.56 9.36
CA ASP A 470 -17.22 -16.59 8.31
C ASP A 470 -16.71 -17.25 7.01
N LEU A 471 -15.39 -17.26 6.83
CA LEU A 471 -14.70 -17.76 5.64
C LEU A 471 -13.29 -18.24 6.01
N LEU A 472 -12.86 -19.36 5.43
CA LEU A 472 -11.52 -19.92 5.64
C LEU A 472 -10.54 -19.38 4.59
N GLY A 473 -9.44 -18.80 5.04
CA GLY A 473 -8.28 -18.47 4.22
C GLY A 473 -7.20 -19.51 4.39
N PHE A 474 -6.71 -20.13 3.31
CA PHE A 474 -5.52 -20.98 3.37
C PHE A 474 -4.32 -20.38 2.66
N ASN A 475 -3.18 -20.40 3.36
CA ASN A 475 -1.88 -20.09 2.81
C ASN A 475 -1.28 -21.36 2.19
N TYR A 476 -0.86 -21.22 0.94
CA TYR A 476 -0.16 -22.25 0.16
C TYR A 476 -0.97 -23.54 0.01
N LYS A 477 -0.28 -24.68 -0.10
CA LYS A 477 -0.87 -26.04 -0.13
C LYS A 477 -1.97 -26.25 -1.19
N HIS A 478 -1.75 -25.69 -2.38
CA HIS A 478 -2.65 -25.77 -3.53
C HIS A 478 -3.09 -27.21 -3.87
N GLU A 479 -2.24 -28.21 -3.68
CA GLU A 479 -2.56 -29.64 -3.87
C GLU A 479 -3.76 -30.10 -3.03
N GLY A 480 -3.96 -29.52 -1.84
CA GLY A 480 -5.05 -29.87 -0.93
C GLY A 480 -6.38 -29.20 -1.27
N TYR A 481 -6.43 -28.31 -2.28
CA TYR A 481 -7.65 -27.56 -2.59
C TYR A 481 -8.74 -28.45 -3.17
N THR A 482 -8.38 -29.49 -3.93
CA THR A 482 -9.33 -30.45 -4.52
C THR A 482 -10.16 -31.19 -3.48
N ASP A 483 -9.58 -31.48 -2.32
CA ASP A 483 -10.25 -32.13 -1.18
C ASP A 483 -10.93 -31.15 -0.22
N PHE A 484 -10.89 -29.83 -0.49
CA PHE A 484 -11.42 -28.82 0.43
C PHE A 484 -12.88 -29.07 0.83
N LEU A 485 -13.77 -29.28 -0.15
CA LEU A 485 -15.20 -29.47 0.12
C LEU A 485 -15.51 -30.76 0.90
N LYS A 486 -14.62 -31.74 0.84
CA LYS A 486 -14.69 -32.98 1.62
C LYS A 486 -14.21 -32.76 3.05
N ASN A 487 -13.09 -32.05 3.22
CA ASN A 487 -12.47 -31.82 4.54
C ASN A 487 -13.20 -30.73 5.34
N PHE A 488 -13.79 -29.76 4.66
CA PHE A 488 -14.46 -28.58 5.21
C PHE A 488 -15.87 -28.42 4.62
N PRO A 489 -16.80 -29.36 4.91
CA PRO A 489 -18.13 -29.33 4.32
C PRO A 489 -18.87 -28.02 4.66
N ASN A 490 -19.52 -27.45 3.64
CA ASN A 490 -20.26 -26.18 3.69
C ASN A 490 -19.43 -24.93 4.02
N GLN A 491 -18.11 -25.03 4.09
CA GLN A 491 -17.25 -23.87 4.33
C GLN A 491 -17.00 -23.08 3.05
N LYS A 492 -16.75 -21.79 3.22
CA LYS A 492 -16.37 -20.86 2.16
C LYS A 492 -14.85 -20.73 2.14
N PHE A 493 -14.27 -20.53 0.97
CA PHE A 493 -12.83 -20.62 0.80
C PHE A 493 -12.23 -19.48 -0.03
N ILE A 494 -11.10 -18.96 0.43
CA ILE A 494 -10.18 -18.13 -0.34
C ILE A 494 -8.74 -18.63 -0.17
N ALA A 495 -7.96 -18.63 -1.25
CA ALA A 495 -6.52 -18.87 -1.16
C ALA A 495 -5.83 -17.58 -0.69
N SER A 496 -5.64 -17.43 0.61
CA SER A 496 -5.24 -16.17 1.27
C SER A 496 -3.77 -15.79 1.05
N GLU A 497 -2.94 -16.74 0.65
CA GLU A 497 -1.54 -16.52 0.26
C GLU A 497 -1.12 -17.65 -0.69
N THR A 498 -0.60 -17.36 -1.87
CA THR A 498 -0.26 -18.37 -2.88
C THR A 498 1.08 -18.10 -3.58
N ALA A 499 1.52 -19.07 -4.38
CA ALA A 499 2.83 -19.10 -5.04
C ALA A 499 3.99 -19.12 -4.03
N SER A 500 4.51 -17.96 -3.60
CA SER A 500 5.88 -17.86 -3.05
C SER A 500 6.93 -18.37 -4.06
N ALA A 501 6.65 -18.15 -5.35
CA ALA A 501 7.64 -18.25 -6.41
C ALA A 501 8.69 -17.14 -6.25
N LEU A 502 9.90 -17.37 -6.75
CA LEU A 502 11.07 -16.53 -6.52
C LEU A 502 11.66 -16.12 -7.86
N GLU A 503 11.82 -14.81 -8.08
CA GLU A 503 12.28 -14.29 -9.37
C GLU A 503 13.23 -13.09 -9.23
N SER A 504 14.24 -13.01 -10.09
CA SER A 504 15.05 -11.79 -10.28
C SER A 504 14.84 -11.27 -11.70
N ARG A 505 14.46 -10.00 -11.83
CA ARG A 505 14.15 -9.37 -13.12
C ARG A 505 15.29 -9.57 -14.12
N GLY A 506 15.02 -10.19 -15.26
CA GLY A 506 15.99 -10.31 -16.37
C GLY A 506 17.13 -11.31 -16.12
N ARG A 507 16.98 -12.23 -15.16
CA ARG A 507 17.93 -13.35 -14.96
C ARG A 507 17.28 -14.66 -15.38
N TYR A 508 18.00 -15.46 -16.17
CA TYR A 508 17.46 -16.64 -16.81
C TYR A 508 18.45 -17.79 -16.66
N GLU A 509 18.01 -18.87 -16.01
CA GLU A 509 18.82 -20.07 -15.82
C GLU A 509 18.19 -21.24 -16.59
N MET A 510 19.03 -22.03 -17.27
CA MET A 510 18.60 -23.12 -18.14
C MET A 510 19.25 -24.46 -17.73
N PRO A 511 18.59 -25.61 -18.01
CA PRO A 511 17.29 -25.74 -18.68
C PRO A 511 16.13 -25.31 -17.78
N GLN A 512 15.12 -24.64 -18.34
CA GLN A 512 14.02 -24.08 -17.54
C GLN A 512 13.09 -25.16 -16.94
N GLU A 513 13.03 -26.35 -17.57
CA GLU A 513 12.08 -27.42 -17.21
C GLU A 513 12.28 -27.98 -15.80
N LYS A 514 13.43 -27.70 -15.19
CA LYS A 514 13.71 -28.08 -13.81
C LYS A 514 13.14 -27.02 -12.87
N ILE A 515 12.03 -27.35 -12.20
CA ILE A 515 11.55 -26.57 -11.07
C ILE A 515 12.50 -26.79 -9.89
N GLU A 516 13.01 -25.70 -9.32
CA GLU A 516 13.88 -25.70 -8.16
C GLU A 516 13.14 -25.17 -6.93
N PHE A 517 13.12 -25.96 -5.87
CA PHE A 517 12.64 -25.51 -4.57
C PHE A 517 13.82 -25.11 -3.69
N SER A 518 13.73 -23.95 -3.06
CA SER A 518 14.73 -23.46 -2.10
C SER A 518 14.94 -24.45 -0.94
N SER A 519 16.07 -24.32 -0.24
CA SER A 519 16.30 -25.05 1.02
C SER A 519 15.45 -24.49 2.17
N ARG A 520 15.10 -25.34 3.14
CA ARG A 520 14.57 -24.90 4.45
C ARG A 520 15.61 -24.16 5.28
N ASP A 521 16.87 -24.52 5.12
CA ASP A 521 17.99 -23.93 5.83
C ASP A 521 18.82 -23.08 4.87
N VAL A 522 18.66 -21.76 4.98
CA VAL A 522 19.30 -20.73 4.14
C VAL A 522 20.64 -20.28 4.73
N LYS A 523 21.08 -20.86 5.86
CA LYS A 523 22.00 -20.16 6.79
C LYS A 523 23.48 -20.15 6.44
N THR A 524 23.98 -20.90 5.45
CA THR A 524 25.45 -21.06 5.34
C THR A 524 26.05 -21.08 3.94
N GLN A 525 25.31 -21.38 2.87
CA GLN A 525 25.86 -21.34 1.51
C GLN A 525 24.89 -20.69 0.52
N PRO A 526 25.35 -19.71 -0.28
CA PRO A 526 24.53 -19.15 -1.33
C PRO A 526 24.25 -20.17 -2.43
N ARG A 527 23.03 -20.12 -2.97
CA ARG A 527 22.64 -20.91 -4.16
C ARG A 527 23.55 -20.64 -5.36
N ASN A 528 24.01 -19.40 -5.53
CA ASN A 528 24.86 -18.91 -6.63
C ASN A 528 25.59 -17.61 -6.22
N ALA A 529 26.66 -17.26 -6.94
CA ALA A 529 27.55 -16.16 -6.57
C ALA A 529 26.96 -14.75 -6.76
N ASP A 530 25.96 -14.60 -7.63
CA ASP A 530 25.32 -13.32 -7.96
C ASP A 530 23.98 -13.11 -7.22
N TRP A 531 23.57 -14.02 -6.33
CA TRP A 531 22.39 -13.83 -5.47
C TRP A 531 21.10 -13.58 -6.25
N THR A 532 20.95 -14.19 -7.42
CA THR A 532 19.74 -14.07 -8.25
C THR A 532 19.07 -15.40 -8.46
N VAL A 533 17.78 -15.38 -8.77
CA VAL A 533 17.00 -16.55 -9.18
C VAL A 533 16.42 -16.33 -10.56
N SER A 534 16.19 -17.42 -11.27
CA SER A 534 15.64 -17.43 -12.63
C SER A 534 14.24 -16.80 -12.70
N ALA A 535 13.93 -16.14 -13.81
CA ALA A 535 12.63 -15.50 -14.12
C ALA A 535 11.71 -16.39 -15.00
N TYR A 536 12.03 -17.67 -15.22
CA TYR A 536 11.19 -18.62 -15.94
C TYR A 536 10.06 -19.24 -15.08
N ASP A 537 9.61 -18.58 -14.01
CA ASP A 537 8.66 -19.15 -13.03
C ASP A 537 9.02 -20.59 -12.60
N ASN A 538 10.32 -20.86 -12.44
CA ASN A 538 10.86 -22.20 -12.19
C ASN A 538 11.66 -22.29 -10.88
N VAL A 539 11.57 -21.28 -10.02
CA VAL A 539 12.14 -21.29 -8.67
C VAL A 539 11.06 -20.92 -7.67
N ALA A 540 10.93 -21.68 -6.59
CA ALA A 540 9.95 -21.42 -5.55
C ALA A 540 10.51 -21.66 -4.14
N ALA A 541 9.90 -21.03 -3.15
CA ALA A 541 10.16 -21.35 -1.76
C ALA A 541 9.79 -22.81 -1.46
N TYR A 542 10.41 -23.45 -0.46
CA TYR A 542 10.15 -24.88 -0.18
C TYR A 542 8.71 -25.18 0.26
N TRP A 543 7.97 -24.16 0.67
CA TRP A 543 6.55 -24.22 1.04
C TRP A 543 5.63 -23.76 -0.09
N GLY A 544 6.21 -23.16 -1.13
CA GLY A 544 5.51 -22.53 -2.23
C GLY A 544 5.32 -23.43 -3.44
N THR A 545 4.98 -22.81 -4.56
CA THR A 545 4.87 -23.40 -5.89
C THR A 545 5.06 -22.30 -6.94
N THR A 546 5.09 -22.67 -8.22
CA THR A 546 5.17 -21.72 -9.33
C THR A 546 3.90 -20.87 -9.42
N HIS A 547 4.01 -19.68 -10.04
CA HIS A 547 2.86 -18.83 -10.30
C HIS A 547 1.81 -19.53 -11.17
N GLU A 548 2.24 -20.27 -12.20
CA GLU A 548 1.35 -21.04 -13.07
C GLU A 548 0.56 -22.11 -12.32
N GLU A 549 1.21 -22.92 -11.47
CA GLU A 549 0.53 -24.00 -10.74
C GLU A 549 -0.40 -23.45 -9.65
N ALA A 550 0.02 -22.39 -8.95
CA ALA A 550 -0.84 -21.70 -7.99
C ALA A 550 -2.11 -21.14 -8.64
N TRP A 551 -1.97 -20.50 -9.81
CA TRP A 551 -3.11 -19.93 -10.53
C TRP A 551 -4.03 -21.03 -11.07
N LYS A 552 -3.48 -22.09 -11.65
CA LYS A 552 -4.24 -23.24 -12.16
C LYS A 552 -5.17 -23.84 -11.10
N ALA A 553 -4.66 -24.05 -9.89
CA ALA A 553 -5.42 -24.61 -8.78
C ALA A 553 -6.65 -23.76 -8.41
N VAL A 554 -6.59 -22.43 -8.62
CA VAL A 554 -7.67 -21.49 -8.30
C VAL A 554 -8.60 -21.24 -9.48
N LYS A 555 -8.03 -21.08 -10.68
CA LYS A 555 -8.75 -20.84 -11.94
C LYS A 555 -9.79 -21.92 -12.19
N ASN A 556 -9.41 -23.17 -12.00
CA ASN A 556 -10.23 -24.34 -12.36
C ASN A 556 -11.21 -24.77 -11.25
N ALA A 557 -11.26 -24.04 -10.12
CA ALA A 557 -12.08 -24.38 -8.96
C ALA A 557 -13.14 -23.30 -8.67
N PRO A 558 -14.40 -23.48 -9.10
CA PRO A 558 -15.47 -22.48 -8.91
C PRO A 558 -15.73 -22.12 -7.45
N PHE A 559 -15.60 -23.07 -6.52
CA PHE A 559 -15.84 -22.86 -5.09
C PHE A 559 -14.79 -21.98 -4.38
N ILE A 560 -13.62 -21.78 -5.01
CA ILE A 560 -12.58 -20.90 -4.49
C ILE A 560 -12.92 -19.46 -4.89
N ALA A 561 -13.10 -18.58 -3.92
CA ALA A 561 -13.42 -17.16 -4.16
C ALA A 561 -12.34 -16.44 -4.99
N GLY A 562 -11.09 -16.85 -4.82
CA GLY A 562 -9.94 -16.35 -5.58
C GLY A 562 -8.66 -16.53 -4.81
N THR A 563 -7.65 -15.70 -5.11
CA THR A 563 -6.30 -15.82 -4.60
C THR A 563 -5.68 -14.49 -4.22
N TYR A 564 -4.74 -14.52 -3.28
CA TYR A 564 -3.77 -13.45 -3.05
C TYR A 564 -2.35 -13.98 -3.21
N VAL A 565 -1.69 -13.60 -4.31
CA VAL A 565 -0.32 -14.03 -4.61
C VAL A 565 0.68 -13.38 -3.65
N TRP A 566 1.63 -14.16 -3.13
CA TRP A 566 2.80 -13.66 -2.39
C TRP A 566 3.96 -13.44 -3.39
N THR A 567 4.24 -12.22 -3.85
CA THR A 567 3.60 -10.91 -3.56
C THR A 567 3.37 -10.07 -4.83
N GLY A 568 2.64 -8.97 -4.73
CA GLY A 568 2.46 -8.04 -5.86
C GLY A 568 3.74 -7.28 -6.22
N PHE A 569 4.41 -6.76 -5.20
CA PHE A 569 5.70 -6.06 -5.30
C PHE A 569 6.73 -6.73 -4.39
N ASP A 570 7.98 -6.77 -4.82
CA ASP A 570 9.09 -6.99 -3.88
C ASP A 570 9.04 -5.90 -2.81
N TYR A 571 9.45 -6.28 -1.61
CA TYR A 571 9.47 -5.44 -0.42
C TYR A 571 10.81 -5.59 0.30
N LEU A 572 11.14 -4.64 1.17
CA LEU A 572 12.38 -4.70 1.93
C LEU A 572 12.31 -5.78 3.02
N GLY A 573 13.44 -6.46 3.24
CA GLY A 573 13.48 -7.60 4.15
C GLY A 573 13.11 -8.94 3.52
N GLU A 574 12.98 -9.96 4.37
CA GLU A 574 12.66 -11.35 4.00
C GLU A 574 13.29 -11.86 2.68
N PRO A 575 14.63 -11.78 2.50
CA PRO A 575 15.28 -12.04 1.21
C PRO A 575 15.49 -13.53 0.94
N HIS A 576 14.47 -14.35 1.23
CA HIS A 576 14.50 -15.77 0.90
C HIS A 576 14.66 -15.94 -0.62
N PRO A 577 15.58 -16.79 -1.11
CA PRO A 577 16.23 -17.90 -0.43
C PRO A 577 17.67 -17.63 0.00
N TYR A 578 18.08 -16.37 0.16
CA TYR A 578 19.47 -16.00 0.43
C TYR A 578 19.69 -15.43 1.84
N PRO A 579 20.88 -15.66 2.43
CA PRO A 579 21.34 -14.88 3.56
C PRO A 579 21.82 -13.49 3.09
N TRP A 580 22.44 -12.74 4.01
CA TRP A 580 23.22 -11.56 3.65
C TRP A 580 24.22 -11.88 2.50
N PRO A 581 24.40 -11.00 1.49
CA PRO A 581 24.00 -9.60 1.40
C PRO A 581 22.61 -9.33 0.82
N ALA A 582 21.79 -10.36 0.55
CA ALA A 582 20.43 -10.12 0.12
C ALA A 582 19.64 -9.39 1.22
N ARG A 583 18.90 -8.34 0.84
CA ARG A 583 18.24 -7.39 1.77
C ARG A 583 16.78 -7.08 1.42
N SER A 584 16.26 -7.61 0.33
CA SER A 584 14.85 -7.50 -0.05
C SER A 584 14.34 -8.79 -0.70
N ALA A 585 13.01 -8.91 -0.74
CA ALA A 585 12.30 -10.05 -1.26
C ALA A 585 12.59 -10.35 -2.74
N TYR A 586 12.36 -11.61 -3.11
CA TYR A 586 12.36 -12.11 -4.50
C TYR A 586 10.95 -12.51 -4.97
N PHE A 587 9.95 -12.42 -4.10
CA PHE A 587 8.58 -12.91 -4.29
C PHE A 587 7.70 -12.06 -5.21
N GLY A 588 8.08 -10.80 -5.40
CA GLY A 588 7.25 -9.83 -6.10
C GLY A 588 7.13 -10.14 -7.58
N ILE A 589 5.92 -10.07 -8.11
CA ILE A 589 5.66 -10.06 -9.56
C ILE A 589 6.28 -8.80 -10.21
N ILE A 590 6.40 -7.72 -9.42
CA ILE A 590 7.05 -6.47 -9.79
C ILE A 590 8.23 -6.26 -8.82
N ASP A 591 9.38 -5.81 -9.32
CA ASP A 591 10.54 -5.55 -8.47
C ASP A 591 10.37 -4.33 -7.55
N LEU A 592 11.32 -4.13 -6.62
CA LEU A 592 11.25 -3.06 -5.62
C LEU A 592 11.25 -1.64 -6.25
N ALA A 593 11.83 -1.49 -7.43
CA ALA A 593 11.84 -0.24 -8.19
C ALA A 593 10.54 -0.03 -8.99
N GLY A 594 9.65 -1.02 -9.02
CA GLY A 594 8.41 -0.99 -9.81
C GLY A 594 8.61 -1.31 -11.28
N PHE A 595 9.61 -2.12 -11.62
CA PHE A 595 9.76 -2.71 -12.94
C PHE A 595 9.16 -4.13 -12.95
N PRO A 596 8.20 -4.42 -13.84
CA PRO A 596 7.63 -5.76 -13.97
C PRO A 596 8.70 -6.83 -14.23
N LYS A 597 8.57 -7.98 -13.56
CA LYS A 597 9.26 -9.23 -13.94
C LYS A 597 8.43 -9.94 -15.03
N ASP A 598 8.98 -10.98 -15.65
CA ASP A 598 8.34 -11.63 -16.80
C ASP A 598 6.95 -12.23 -16.46
N VAL A 599 6.79 -12.74 -15.25
CA VAL A 599 5.51 -13.35 -14.80
C VAL A 599 4.36 -12.34 -14.68
N TYR A 600 4.65 -11.04 -14.63
CA TYR A 600 3.63 -9.99 -14.74
C TYR A 600 2.75 -10.20 -15.98
N TYR A 601 3.36 -10.60 -17.09
CA TYR A 601 2.67 -10.79 -18.35
C TYR A 601 1.91 -12.11 -18.42
N MET A 602 2.27 -13.11 -17.61
CA MET A 602 1.43 -14.30 -17.39
C MET A 602 0.09 -13.86 -16.77
N TYR A 603 0.15 -13.17 -15.63
CA TYR A 603 -1.05 -12.66 -14.97
C TYR A 603 -1.85 -11.71 -15.86
N GLN A 604 -1.20 -10.78 -16.56
CA GLN A 604 -1.89 -9.88 -17.49
C GLN A 604 -2.62 -10.63 -18.61
N SER A 605 -2.04 -11.72 -19.12
CA SER A 605 -2.65 -12.54 -20.16
C SER A 605 -3.88 -13.32 -19.66
N GLU A 606 -3.93 -13.63 -18.37
CA GLU A 606 -4.99 -14.45 -17.76
C GLU A 606 -6.05 -13.63 -17.01
N TRP A 607 -5.70 -12.44 -16.52
CA TRP A 607 -6.57 -11.60 -15.68
C TRP A 607 -7.14 -10.39 -16.41
N THR A 608 -6.80 -10.20 -17.68
CA THR A 608 -7.34 -9.09 -18.48
C THR A 608 -7.84 -9.53 -19.84
N ASP A 609 -8.76 -8.75 -20.40
CA ASP A 609 -9.19 -8.89 -21.79
C ASP A 609 -8.26 -8.16 -22.78
N LYS A 610 -7.15 -7.58 -22.32
CA LYS A 610 -6.18 -6.91 -23.19
C LYS A 610 -5.44 -7.95 -24.02
N PRO A 611 -5.18 -7.70 -25.31
CA PRO A 611 -4.23 -8.52 -26.07
C PRO A 611 -2.84 -8.42 -25.44
N VAL A 612 -2.29 -9.56 -25.05
CA VAL A 612 -0.92 -9.69 -24.52
C VAL A 612 -0.08 -10.51 -25.49
N LEU A 613 1.16 -10.09 -25.70
CA LEU A 613 2.21 -10.86 -26.37
C LEU A 613 3.56 -10.44 -25.78
N HIS A 614 4.04 -11.24 -24.84
CA HIS A 614 5.32 -11.02 -24.15
C HIS A 614 6.26 -12.18 -24.45
N LEU A 615 7.51 -11.87 -24.79
CA LEU A 615 8.54 -12.84 -25.14
C LEU A 615 9.66 -12.76 -24.11
N LEU A 616 10.17 -13.90 -23.65
CA LEU A 616 11.36 -14.01 -22.80
C LEU A 616 12.22 -15.19 -23.26
N PRO A 617 13.56 -15.17 -23.07
CA PRO A 617 14.36 -14.16 -22.39
C PRO A 617 14.82 -13.05 -23.35
N HIS A 618 15.79 -12.23 -22.91
CA HIS A 618 16.54 -11.34 -23.80
C HIS A 618 17.30 -12.10 -24.91
N TRP A 619 17.78 -11.41 -25.94
CA TRP A 619 18.47 -12.04 -27.10
C TRP A 619 19.97 -11.71 -27.21
N ASN A 620 20.67 -11.66 -26.07
CA ASN A 620 22.13 -11.53 -25.99
C ASN A 620 22.72 -12.77 -25.30
N TRP A 621 23.24 -13.71 -26.08
CA TRP A 621 23.79 -14.98 -25.58
C TRP A 621 25.11 -15.32 -26.26
N GLU A 622 25.77 -16.39 -25.79
CA GLU A 622 26.95 -16.93 -26.46
C GLU A 622 26.53 -17.75 -27.70
N LYS A 623 27.26 -17.56 -28.80
CA LYS A 623 27.04 -18.31 -30.05
C LYS A 623 27.07 -19.81 -29.79
N GLY A 624 26.04 -20.52 -30.26
CA GLY A 624 25.93 -21.98 -30.13
C GLY A 624 25.20 -22.47 -28.88
N LYS A 625 24.79 -21.58 -27.95
CA LYS A 625 23.87 -21.95 -26.87
C LYS A 625 22.46 -22.15 -27.42
N THR A 626 21.76 -23.17 -26.92
CA THR A 626 20.32 -23.35 -27.14
C THR A 626 19.57 -22.63 -26.03
N ILE A 627 18.63 -21.77 -26.40
CA ILE A 627 17.86 -20.88 -25.52
C ILE A 627 16.42 -21.34 -25.50
N ASP A 628 15.87 -21.55 -24.30
CA ASP A 628 14.44 -21.81 -24.14
C ASP A 628 13.68 -20.48 -24.22
N VAL A 629 12.98 -20.25 -25.33
CA VAL A 629 12.18 -19.04 -25.56
C VAL A 629 10.74 -19.31 -25.15
N TRP A 630 10.20 -18.49 -24.26
CA TRP A 630 8.80 -18.54 -23.83
C TRP A 630 8.02 -17.35 -24.36
N ALA A 631 6.73 -17.57 -24.60
CA ALA A 631 5.80 -16.48 -24.85
C ALA A 631 4.53 -16.60 -24.01
N TYR A 632 4.21 -15.54 -23.26
CA TYR A 632 2.89 -15.32 -22.68
C TYR A 632 2.03 -14.56 -23.67
N TYR A 633 0.82 -15.05 -23.93
CA TYR A 633 -0.09 -14.37 -24.85
C TYR A 633 -1.56 -14.60 -24.53
N SER A 634 -2.39 -13.64 -24.93
CA SER A 634 -3.85 -13.68 -24.81
C SER A 634 -4.49 -13.07 -26.05
N GLN A 635 -5.81 -13.22 -26.15
CA GLN A 635 -6.61 -12.72 -27.25
C GLN A 635 -6.17 -13.20 -28.65
N ALA A 636 -5.44 -14.32 -28.71
CA ALA A 636 -4.98 -15.00 -29.91
C ALA A 636 -5.11 -16.52 -29.74
N GLU A 637 -5.17 -17.25 -30.85
CA GLU A 637 -5.29 -18.72 -30.90
C GLU A 637 -3.91 -19.37 -31.01
N GLU A 638 -2.99 -18.72 -31.73
CA GLU A 638 -1.66 -19.22 -32.00
C GLU A 638 -0.63 -18.10 -32.02
N VAL A 639 0.63 -18.49 -31.83
CA VAL A 639 1.79 -17.62 -31.98
C VAL A 639 2.85 -18.31 -32.82
N GLU A 640 3.56 -17.53 -33.63
CA GLU A 640 4.65 -18.01 -34.48
C GLU A 640 5.92 -17.23 -34.18
N LEU A 641 7.01 -17.96 -33.94
CA LEU A 641 8.32 -17.41 -33.67
C LEU A 641 9.17 -17.37 -34.94
N PHE A 642 9.93 -16.30 -35.11
CA PHE A 642 10.85 -16.10 -36.22
C PHE A 642 12.22 -15.68 -35.68
N LEU A 643 13.28 -16.25 -36.23
CA LEU A 643 14.66 -15.79 -36.02
C LEU A 643 15.22 -15.33 -37.35
N ASN A 644 15.60 -14.06 -37.46
CA ASN A 644 16.12 -13.46 -38.69
C ASN A 644 15.20 -13.74 -39.90
N ASP A 645 13.90 -13.49 -39.71
CA ASP A 645 12.79 -13.71 -40.67
C ASP A 645 12.53 -15.17 -41.08
N LYS A 646 13.27 -16.14 -40.51
CA LYS A 646 12.97 -17.57 -40.67
C LYS A 646 12.02 -18.06 -39.59
N SER A 647 10.89 -18.65 -39.99
CA SER A 647 9.94 -19.26 -39.06
C SER A 647 10.58 -20.43 -38.31
N LEU A 648 10.33 -20.47 -37.00
CA LEU A 648 10.68 -21.55 -36.07
C LEU A 648 9.44 -22.36 -35.67
N GLY A 649 8.31 -22.13 -36.35
CA GLY A 649 7.08 -22.89 -36.19
C GLY A 649 6.05 -22.22 -35.28
N ILE A 650 4.80 -22.62 -35.52
CA ILE A 650 3.60 -22.16 -34.82
C ILE A 650 3.40 -23.00 -33.54
N LYS A 651 3.01 -22.34 -32.45
CA LYS A 651 2.60 -22.96 -31.18
C LYS A 651 1.22 -22.45 -30.75
N ARG A 652 0.54 -23.28 -29.96
CA ARG A 652 -0.78 -23.01 -29.37
C ARG A 652 -0.76 -23.47 -27.91
N LYS A 653 -1.38 -22.71 -27.01
CA LYS A 653 -1.58 -23.13 -25.61
C LYS A 653 -2.61 -24.27 -25.54
N GLY A 654 -2.32 -25.28 -24.73
CA GLY A 654 -3.33 -26.20 -24.20
C GLY A 654 -4.30 -25.52 -23.22
N ALA A 655 -5.31 -26.25 -22.75
CA ALA A 655 -6.34 -25.71 -21.84
C ALA A 655 -5.77 -25.23 -20.49
N ASP A 656 -4.70 -25.88 -20.01
CA ASP A 656 -4.05 -25.62 -18.73
C ASP A 656 -2.58 -25.16 -18.90
N GLU A 657 -2.21 -24.68 -20.08
CA GLU A 657 -0.89 -24.08 -20.33
C GLU A 657 -1.01 -22.55 -20.34
N PHE A 658 -0.07 -21.85 -19.70
CA PHE A 658 -0.08 -20.38 -19.62
C PHE A 658 0.93 -19.73 -20.54
N HIS A 659 1.96 -20.46 -20.96
CA HIS A 659 2.93 -20.06 -21.98
C HIS A 659 3.04 -21.09 -23.11
N VAL A 660 3.71 -20.71 -24.18
CA VAL A 660 4.28 -21.66 -25.15
C VAL A 660 5.79 -21.51 -25.19
N LYS A 661 6.49 -22.57 -25.63
CA LYS A 661 7.96 -22.60 -25.67
C LYS A 661 8.55 -23.10 -26.99
N TRP A 662 9.74 -22.61 -27.29
CA TRP A 662 10.64 -23.09 -28.35
C TRP A 662 12.06 -23.25 -27.78
N SER A 663 12.79 -24.26 -28.23
CA SER A 663 14.24 -24.34 -27.97
C SER A 663 14.97 -23.86 -29.22
N VAL A 664 15.70 -22.76 -29.10
CA VAL A 664 16.24 -22.00 -30.23
C VAL A 664 17.75 -21.88 -30.11
N ASN A 665 18.49 -22.37 -31.11
CA ASN A 665 19.93 -22.13 -31.17
C ASN A 665 20.19 -20.65 -31.40
N TYR A 666 20.98 -20.06 -30.52
CA TYR A 666 21.23 -18.64 -30.56
C TYR A 666 22.03 -18.24 -31.80
N GLU A 667 21.42 -17.34 -32.56
CA GLU A 667 22.03 -16.55 -33.63
C GLU A 667 21.72 -15.09 -33.33
N ALA A 668 22.73 -14.22 -33.39
CA ALA A 668 22.54 -12.79 -33.19
C ALA A 668 21.59 -12.22 -34.26
N GLY A 669 20.73 -11.29 -33.86
CA GLY A 669 19.79 -10.64 -34.77
C GLY A 669 18.45 -10.36 -34.12
N ILE A 670 17.36 -10.68 -34.82
CA ILE A 670 16.00 -10.34 -34.40
C ILE A 670 15.22 -11.61 -34.12
N LEU A 671 14.75 -11.74 -32.89
CA LEU A 671 13.74 -12.70 -32.49
C LEU A 671 12.38 -12.02 -32.51
N LYS A 672 11.49 -12.46 -33.40
CA LYS A 672 10.17 -11.86 -33.62
C LYS A 672 9.10 -12.90 -33.33
N VAL A 673 8.07 -12.51 -32.58
CA VAL A 673 6.88 -13.33 -32.35
C VAL A 673 5.64 -12.62 -32.87
N VAL A 674 4.76 -13.38 -33.53
CA VAL A 674 3.50 -12.88 -34.11
C VAL A 674 2.34 -13.68 -33.54
N SER A 675 1.37 -13.02 -32.92
CA SER A 675 0.13 -13.66 -32.45
C SER A 675 -1.00 -13.52 -33.47
N ARG A 676 -1.81 -14.56 -33.64
CA ARG A 676 -2.92 -14.57 -34.61
C ARG A 676 -4.22 -15.12 -34.02
N ARG A 677 -5.35 -14.59 -34.50
CA ARG A 677 -6.71 -15.09 -34.25
C ARG A 677 -7.43 -15.18 -35.59
N ALA A 678 -8.01 -16.33 -35.92
CA ALA A 678 -8.66 -16.56 -37.22
C ALA A 678 -7.77 -16.14 -38.41
N GLY A 679 -6.47 -16.44 -38.34
CA GLY A 679 -5.46 -16.12 -39.35
C GLY A 679 -5.03 -14.65 -39.44
N LYS A 680 -5.63 -13.73 -38.68
CA LYS A 680 -5.26 -12.31 -38.65
C LYS A 680 -4.25 -12.02 -37.55
N ILE A 681 -3.26 -11.19 -37.85
CA ILE A 681 -2.27 -10.71 -36.87
C ILE A 681 -2.96 -9.84 -35.82
N ILE A 682 -2.74 -10.17 -34.55
CA ILE A 682 -3.24 -9.42 -33.39
C ILE A 682 -2.12 -8.54 -32.84
N LEU A 683 -0.97 -9.13 -32.52
CA LEU A 683 0.24 -8.41 -32.08
C LEU A 683 1.49 -8.95 -32.77
N THR A 684 2.52 -8.11 -32.82
CA THR A 684 3.89 -8.49 -33.18
C THR A 684 4.82 -7.90 -32.14
N HIS A 685 5.77 -8.69 -31.67
CA HIS A 685 6.78 -8.27 -30.70
C HIS A 685 8.17 -8.71 -31.17
N GLU A 686 9.19 -7.89 -30.92
CA GLU A 686 10.57 -8.16 -31.33
C GLU A 686 11.54 -7.92 -30.17
N ILE A 687 12.49 -8.85 -30.01
CA ILE A 687 13.69 -8.69 -29.19
C ILE A 687 14.90 -8.74 -30.12
N LYS A 688 15.81 -7.79 -29.96
CA LYS A 688 17.02 -7.68 -30.79
C LYS A 688 18.25 -7.94 -29.94
N THR A 689 19.24 -8.61 -30.51
CA THR A 689 20.58 -8.67 -29.91
C THR A 689 21.13 -7.25 -29.80
N ALA A 690 21.30 -6.77 -28.57
CA ALA A 690 21.84 -5.44 -28.33
C ALA A 690 23.36 -5.40 -28.59
N GLY A 691 23.82 -4.29 -29.15
CA GLY A 691 25.24 -3.97 -29.25
C GLY A 691 25.87 -3.57 -27.91
N LYS A 692 27.05 -2.96 -27.97
CA LYS A 692 27.69 -2.37 -26.78
C LYS A 692 26.82 -1.24 -26.24
N ALA A 693 26.77 -1.11 -24.91
CA ALA A 693 26.14 0.04 -24.27
C ALA A 693 26.73 1.34 -24.81
N PHE A 694 25.85 2.28 -25.17
CA PHE A 694 26.23 3.50 -25.86
C PHE A 694 25.59 4.76 -25.24
N LYS A 695 24.32 4.68 -24.83
CA LYS A 695 23.59 5.84 -24.29
C LYS A 695 22.64 5.47 -23.16
N ILE A 696 22.36 6.46 -22.33
CA ILE A 696 21.27 6.43 -21.37
C ILE A 696 19.98 6.91 -22.05
N LYS A 697 18.85 6.33 -21.67
CA LYS A 697 17.51 6.82 -22.01
C LYS A 697 16.72 7.03 -20.72
N ALA A 698 16.35 8.27 -20.43
CA ALA A 698 15.51 8.66 -19.31
C ALA A 698 14.04 8.72 -19.74
N THR A 699 13.12 8.24 -18.91
CA THR A 699 11.67 8.31 -19.17
C THR A 699 10.92 8.48 -17.86
N ALA A 700 10.25 9.63 -17.70
CA ALA A 700 9.38 9.90 -16.56
C ALA A 700 8.00 9.28 -16.79
N ASP A 701 7.38 8.75 -15.74
CA ASP A 701 5.96 8.37 -15.76
C ASP A 701 5.08 9.62 -15.96
N HIS A 702 5.35 10.68 -15.20
CA HIS A 702 4.71 11.99 -15.31
C HIS A 702 5.74 13.09 -15.54
N GLN A 703 5.56 13.88 -16.59
CA GLN A 703 6.34 15.09 -16.87
C GLN A 703 5.66 16.38 -16.36
N LEU A 704 4.48 16.28 -15.76
CA LEU A 704 3.77 17.40 -15.14
C LEU A 704 3.25 16.96 -13.77
N ILE A 705 3.84 17.48 -12.70
CA ILE A 705 3.49 17.14 -11.30
C ILE A 705 3.08 18.38 -10.50
N LYS A 706 2.44 18.22 -9.35
CA LYS A 706 2.02 19.34 -8.49
C LYS A 706 3.18 19.87 -7.65
N ALA A 707 3.28 21.18 -7.54
CA ALA A 707 4.21 21.90 -6.68
C ALA A 707 3.64 21.99 -5.25
N ASP A 708 3.40 20.85 -4.62
CA ASP A 708 2.82 20.76 -3.27
C ASP A 708 3.82 20.24 -2.21
N GLY A 709 5.10 20.09 -2.60
CA GLY A 709 6.14 19.52 -1.75
C GLY A 709 6.03 18.01 -1.52
N LYS A 710 5.10 17.31 -2.20
CA LYS A 710 4.78 15.89 -1.96
C LYS A 710 4.70 15.07 -3.25
N ASP A 711 4.19 15.63 -4.35
CA ASP A 711 4.00 14.92 -5.62
C ASP A 711 5.33 14.45 -6.22
N LEU A 712 5.27 13.32 -6.93
CA LEU A 712 6.45 12.58 -7.39
C LEU A 712 6.41 12.32 -8.90
N SER A 713 7.59 12.29 -9.50
CA SER A 713 7.85 11.74 -10.83
C SER A 713 8.86 10.60 -10.71
N PHE A 714 8.53 9.45 -11.27
CA PHE A 714 9.38 8.26 -11.31
C PHE A 714 10.08 8.18 -12.66
N VAL A 715 11.39 8.47 -12.67
CA VAL A 715 12.20 8.51 -13.89
C VAL A 715 12.93 7.18 -14.07
N LYS A 716 12.43 6.35 -14.98
CA LYS A 716 13.11 5.13 -15.43
C LYS A 716 14.34 5.50 -16.25
N ILE A 717 15.45 4.84 -15.95
CA ILE A 717 16.72 4.97 -16.64
C ILE A 717 17.04 3.64 -17.31
N SER A 718 17.22 3.66 -18.62
CA SER A 718 17.57 2.48 -19.41
C SER A 718 18.93 2.65 -20.06
N ILE A 719 19.77 1.63 -19.95
CA ILE A 719 21.03 1.53 -20.69
C ILE A 719 20.75 0.86 -22.03
N VAL A 720 21.05 1.57 -23.12
CA VAL A 720 20.77 1.10 -24.48
C VAL A 720 22.00 1.20 -25.38
N ASP A 721 22.02 0.41 -26.45
CA ASP A 721 23.04 0.49 -27.48
C ASP A 721 22.83 1.72 -28.40
N GLU A 722 23.68 1.87 -29.42
CA GLU A 722 23.62 2.98 -30.37
C GLU A 722 22.25 3.09 -31.07
N ASN A 723 21.63 1.93 -31.35
CA ASN A 723 20.35 1.79 -32.03
C ASN A 723 19.15 1.90 -31.06
N GLY A 724 19.41 2.04 -29.76
CA GLY A 724 18.37 2.17 -28.73
C GLY A 724 17.81 0.83 -28.23
N ASN A 725 18.47 -0.30 -28.54
CA ASN A 725 18.08 -1.61 -27.99
C ASN A 725 18.53 -1.70 -26.51
N PRO A 726 17.67 -2.18 -25.59
CA PRO A 726 18.06 -2.41 -24.19
C PRO A 726 19.25 -3.36 -24.08
N VAL A 727 20.26 -3.00 -23.29
CA VAL A 727 21.41 -3.89 -23.01
C VAL A 727 21.09 -4.72 -21.76
N PRO A 728 20.76 -6.02 -21.90
CA PRO A 728 20.07 -6.77 -20.86
C PRO A 728 20.91 -7.06 -19.61
N GLU A 729 22.25 -7.05 -19.70
CA GLU A 729 23.14 -7.29 -18.56
C GLU A 729 23.90 -6.02 -18.12
N ALA A 730 23.51 -4.85 -18.62
CA ALA A 730 24.21 -3.61 -18.29
C ALA A 730 24.07 -3.27 -16.79
N ASN A 731 25.21 -2.97 -16.16
CA ASN A 731 25.32 -2.66 -14.73
C ASN A 731 26.06 -1.33 -14.44
N HIS A 732 26.09 -0.44 -15.43
CA HIS A 732 26.77 0.85 -15.38
C HIS A 732 26.31 1.68 -14.17
N LEU A 733 27.25 2.32 -13.49
CA LEU A 733 26.95 3.29 -12.43
C LEU A 733 26.43 4.58 -13.05
N VAL A 734 25.15 4.86 -12.85
CA VAL A 734 24.52 6.11 -13.31
C VAL A 734 24.57 7.15 -12.20
N ASN A 735 25.08 8.33 -12.53
CA ASN A 735 25.09 9.52 -11.68
C ASN A 735 23.98 10.47 -12.10
N PHE A 736 23.28 11.01 -11.11
CA PHE A 736 22.17 11.94 -11.26
C PHE A 736 22.56 13.33 -10.77
N SER A 737 22.19 14.33 -11.55
CA SER A 737 22.24 15.74 -11.14
C SER A 737 20.88 16.35 -11.39
N ILE A 738 20.45 17.21 -10.47
CA ILE A 738 19.12 17.84 -10.49
C ILE A 738 19.27 19.34 -10.30
N GLU A 739 18.54 20.10 -11.11
CA GLU A 739 18.47 21.57 -11.03
C GLU A 739 16.99 22.01 -11.03
N GLY A 740 16.71 23.15 -10.41
CA GLY A 740 15.38 23.75 -10.35
C GLY A 740 14.55 23.33 -9.14
N GLU A 741 13.23 23.34 -9.28
CA GLU A 741 12.25 23.30 -8.18
C GLU A 741 11.90 21.87 -7.72
N GLY A 742 12.91 21.06 -7.42
CA GLY A 742 12.72 19.69 -6.99
C GLY A 742 13.97 19.01 -6.43
N ALA A 743 13.79 17.82 -5.88
CA ALA A 743 14.86 17.03 -5.27
C ALA A 743 14.77 15.55 -5.64
N ILE A 744 15.92 14.87 -5.68
CA ILE A 744 15.97 13.41 -5.75
C ILE A 744 15.71 12.88 -4.33
N VAL A 745 14.63 12.13 -4.16
CA VAL A 745 14.22 11.58 -2.85
C VAL A 745 14.45 10.09 -2.71
N GLY A 746 14.86 9.42 -3.79
CA GLY A 746 15.25 8.01 -3.78
C GLY A 746 15.78 7.55 -5.13
N VAL A 747 16.65 6.55 -5.11
CA VAL A 747 17.14 5.85 -6.30
C VAL A 747 17.15 4.34 -6.05
N ASP A 748 16.80 3.53 -7.05
CA ASP A 748 16.72 2.07 -6.93
C ASP A 748 17.02 1.37 -8.26
N ASN A 749 17.26 0.06 -8.22
CA ASN A 749 17.36 -0.80 -9.38
C ASN A 749 16.62 -2.14 -9.20
N GLY A 750 16.02 -2.40 -8.03
CA GLY A 750 15.29 -3.64 -7.76
C GLY A 750 16.19 -4.86 -7.52
N TYR A 751 17.52 -4.71 -7.51
CA TYR A 751 18.42 -5.83 -7.22
C TYR A 751 18.44 -6.12 -5.72
N GLN A 752 18.05 -7.35 -5.38
CA GLN A 752 17.78 -7.76 -4.01
C GLN A 752 19.01 -7.76 -3.10
N ALA A 753 20.20 -7.92 -3.67
CA ALA A 753 21.48 -7.91 -2.95
C ALA A 753 22.30 -6.62 -3.15
N SER A 754 21.72 -5.57 -3.75
CA SER A 754 22.38 -4.26 -3.82
C SER A 754 22.42 -3.60 -2.44
N LEU A 755 23.63 -3.30 -1.97
CA LEU A 755 23.90 -2.55 -0.74
C LEU A 755 24.07 -1.04 -0.98
N GLU A 756 23.86 -0.57 -2.21
CA GLU A 756 23.90 0.87 -2.52
C GLU A 756 22.73 1.61 -1.81
N PRO A 757 22.98 2.75 -1.17
CA PRO A 757 21.99 3.45 -0.34
C PRO A 757 20.86 4.05 -1.19
N PHE A 758 19.62 3.93 -0.73
CA PHE A 758 18.44 4.50 -1.42
C PHE A 758 18.45 6.02 -1.49
N LYS A 759 18.97 6.69 -0.46
CA LYS A 759 19.14 8.14 -0.41
C LYS A 759 20.49 8.53 -1.00
N ALA A 760 20.55 8.53 -2.33
CA ALA A 760 21.75 8.86 -3.09
C ALA A 760 21.40 9.56 -4.41
N ASN A 761 22.41 10.14 -5.04
CA ASN A 761 22.36 10.70 -6.38
C ASN A 761 23.09 9.80 -7.41
N TYR A 762 23.25 8.51 -7.11
CA TYR A 762 23.81 7.53 -8.02
C TYR A 762 23.18 6.16 -7.82
N ARG A 763 23.16 5.34 -8.87
CA ARG A 763 22.70 3.95 -8.81
C ARG A 763 23.23 3.14 -9.98
N ARG A 764 23.75 1.94 -9.72
CA ARG A 764 24.02 0.98 -10.79
C ARG A 764 22.74 0.52 -11.45
N ALA A 765 22.74 0.41 -12.77
CA ALA A 765 21.72 -0.37 -13.47
C ALA A 765 21.75 -1.83 -12.97
N PHE A 766 20.59 -2.47 -12.88
CA PHE A 766 20.48 -3.92 -12.75
C PHE A 766 19.73 -4.44 -13.95
N ASN A 767 20.40 -5.28 -14.73
CA ASN A 767 19.92 -5.79 -16.01
C ASN A 767 19.37 -4.66 -16.91
N GLY A 768 20.20 -3.63 -17.09
CA GLY A 768 19.93 -2.49 -17.97
C GLY A 768 19.04 -1.39 -17.39
N LEU A 769 18.49 -1.53 -16.18
CA LEU A 769 17.54 -0.55 -15.60
C LEU A 769 17.95 -0.03 -14.22
N CYS A 770 17.73 1.26 -13.97
CA CYS A 770 17.60 1.84 -12.63
C CYS A 770 16.53 2.95 -12.61
N LEU A 771 16.25 3.50 -11.44
CA LEU A 771 15.18 4.46 -11.16
C LEU A 771 15.75 5.65 -10.37
N ALA A 772 15.30 6.85 -10.73
CA ALA A 772 15.37 8.03 -9.88
C ALA A 772 13.95 8.53 -9.55
N ILE A 773 13.70 8.84 -8.29
CA ILE A 773 12.43 9.38 -7.80
C ILE A 773 12.64 10.87 -7.51
N VAL A 774 11.90 11.71 -8.24
CA VAL A 774 11.97 13.17 -8.15
C VAL A 774 10.74 13.69 -7.44
N GLN A 775 10.93 14.52 -6.41
CA GLN A 775 9.86 15.19 -5.68
C GLN A 775 9.84 16.68 -6.04
N ALA A 776 8.64 17.22 -6.26
CA ALA A 776 8.46 18.66 -6.47
C ALA A 776 8.67 19.47 -5.18
N SER A 777 9.15 20.71 -5.31
CA SER A 777 9.08 21.71 -4.24
C SER A 777 7.65 22.26 -4.08
N GLU A 778 7.47 23.24 -3.20
CA GLU A 778 6.20 23.99 -3.08
C GLU A 778 6.12 25.17 -4.06
N THR A 779 7.13 25.32 -4.92
CA THR A 779 7.24 26.41 -5.88
C THR A 779 6.98 25.86 -7.29
N VAL A 780 6.10 26.54 -8.02
CA VAL A 780 5.87 26.25 -9.45
C VAL A 780 7.11 26.62 -10.25
N GLY A 781 7.57 25.70 -11.09
CA GLY A 781 8.79 25.86 -11.87
C GLY A 781 9.13 24.62 -12.70
N LYS A 782 10.41 24.47 -13.01
CA LYS A 782 10.95 23.35 -13.79
C LYS A 782 11.92 22.55 -12.93
N ILE A 783 11.96 21.26 -13.19
CA ILE A 783 12.94 20.35 -12.62
C ILE A 783 13.69 19.72 -13.79
N VAL A 784 15.01 19.88 -13.81
CA VAL A 784 15.88 19.32 -14.85
C VAL A 784 16.69 18.20 -14.21
N LEU A 785 16.41 16.95 -14.58
CA LEU A 785 17.16 15.78 -14.13
C LEU A 785 18.06 15.30 -15.26
N LYS A 786 19.38 15.30 -15.01
CA LYS A 786 20.39 14.76 -15.92
C LYS A 786 20.96 13.46 -15.36
N ALA A 787 21.00 12.43 -16.21
CA ALA A 787 21.57 11.13 -15.92
C ALA A 787 22.81 10.89 -16.79
N SER A 788 23.92 10.49 -16.15
CA SER A 788 25.23 10.31 -16.82
C SER A 788 25.94 9.07 -16.31
N ALA A 789 26.71 8.40 -17.16
CA ALA A 789 27.55 7.26 -16.77
C ALA A 789 28.83 7.28 -17.60
N GLU A 790 29.92 6.77 -17.05
CA GLU A 790 31.21 6.71 -17.75
C GLU A 790 31.08 5.92 -19.06
N GLY A 791 31.60 6.49 -20.15
CA GLY A 791 31.57 5.86 -21.47
C GLY A 791 30.22 5.89 -22.20
N LEU A 792 29.16 6.47 -21.62
CA LEU A 792 27.83 6.55 -22.24
C LEU A 792 27.41 8.00 -22.53
N GLN A 793 26.66 8.19 -23.64
CA GLN A 793 25.96 9.44 -23.88
C GLN A 793 24.90 9.66 -22.80
N SER A 794 24.98 10.81 -22.12
CA SER A 794 24.04 11.21 -21.07
C SER A 794 22.68 11.59 -21.64
N ASP A 795 21.65 11.56 -20.79
CA ASP A 795 20.30 12.04 -21.14
C ASP A 795 19.80 13.05 -20.09
N THR A 796 18.85 13.89 -20.48
CA THR A 796 18.26 14.92 -19.61
C THR A 796 16.76 14.97 -19.83
N ILE A 797 16.00 14.91 -18.73
CA ILE A 797 14.56 15.02 -18.74
C ILE A 797 14.11 16.26 -17.97
N ILE A 798 13.10 16.94 -18.51
CA ILE A 798 12.46 18.09 -17.89
C ILE A 798 11.11 17.64 -17.33
N ILE A 799 10.86 17.97 -16.07
CA ILE A 799 9.58 17.79 -15.40
C ILE A 799 9.08 19.19 -15.04
N GLU A 800 7.90 19.52 -15.51
CA GLU A 800 7.23 20.79 -15.21
C GLU A 800 6.39 20.61 -13.93
N THR A 801 6.27 21.67 -13.13
CA THR A 801 5.38 21.67 -11.97
C THR A 801 4.20 22.63 -12.15
N LYS A 802 3.06 22.30 -11.56
CA LYS A 802 1.83 23.12 -11.56
C LYS A 802 1.32 23.34 -10.14
N LYS A 803 0.44 24.32 -9.96
CA LYS A 803 -0.23 24.56 -8.68
C LYS A 803 -1.05 23.37 -8.21
#